data_AF-A0A556QMJ2-F1
#
_entry.id   AF-A0A556QMJ2-F1
#
_cell.length_a   1.000
_cell.length_b   1.000
_cell.length_c   1.000
_cell.angle_alpha   90.00
_cell.angle_beta   90.00
_cell.angle_gamma   90.00
#
_symmetry.space_group_name_H-M   'P 1'
#
loop_
_entity.id
_entity.type
_entity.pdbx_description
1 polymer ?
#
loop_
_entity_poly.entity_id
_entity_poly.type
_entity_poly.pdbx_seq_one_letter_code
_entity_poly.pdbx_strand_id
1 'polypeptide(L)'
;MRILPFCCLLAFGFACSGLSAQTAQEIVDKAFLNYDQMPGYSAQLNSRRVTVMLAPQKQGEETRFDVRMVQYIRLELKWRKPEDWLVIKTTGVEATNNSGGSSSFSAVARNGAGAVQTSYYEQYGGNKVVTRTLAANQLSSQLNNILNGMVDSPVIKQLRVTSGDSGNIAWGLLELELKGEDAAQGRSAYRIMARNVSGAELMLWIDKENFALLRTLSVRRGGSSYGYRPPGSFGSPQDPNLAARVFTFEETLYLQQQFNPNLNAAAFAVPTTGRPESLLGEKSGFAGIGELVKWAPVSASTEVPGQTPAVAPAVNPAAVVAPAVVEQALTPRQMSGIVLIEGDESTASGFMTKIKGVDFVVTNLHVLGGNKKFTLRTLSGQELPVLGIFGAAGIDIAILRIGTGEGDLKLTEDVFKSSKIGNKVVVVGNRLGGGVATQTAGSIVGIGPTRIEVSANFESGNSGSPIVDLTTNEVVGVATYAETRRIRIEDGSAAGRTSNVEKRWFGYRIDGVTKWESIDLAKWNAQAGRIDKFRETSEALHAVIRFDFKTARQHPRLTSIVDGFENRYRAAGVNSLVAATEVKDLFRVIRTISDDGMRDLSSGDYYDYYRTCLYWENSISSQLDYRKAIIEVLKKYEANSSLYLSRMRSGNQ
;
A
#
# COMPACT_ATOMS: atom_id res chain seq x y z
N MET A 1 -11.77 -15.22 45.54
CA MET A 1 -10.91 -14.83 46.68
C MET A 1 -10.42 -13.41 46.41
N ARG A 2 -10.52 -12.52 47.39
CA ARG A 2 -10.18 -11.07 47.35
C ARG A 2 -8.77 -10.88 46.76
N ILE A 3 -8.49 -9.84 45.96
CA ILE A 3 -8.14 -8.49 46.43
C ILE A 3 -8.29 -7.49 45.25
N LEU A 4 -9.05 -6.41 45.48
CA LEU A 4 -8.83 -5.06 44.94
C LEU A 4 -8.41 -4.19 46.15
N PRO A 5 -7.64 -3.07 46.04
CA PRO A 5 -8.13 -1.88 45.34
C PRO A 5 -7.11 -0.82 44.78
N PHE A 6 -7.63 0.07 43.91
CA PHE A 6 -7.25 1.49 43.67
C PHE A 6 -5.90 1.81 42.99
N CYS A 7 -5.83 2.59 41.90
CA CYS A 7 -6.37 3.95 41.73
C CYS A 7 -7.07 4.24 40.38
N CYS A 8 -8.25 4.90 40.48
CA CYS A 8 -8.84 5.98 39.66
C CYS A 8 -8.40 6.11 38.19
N LEU A 9 -9.24 6.04 37.15
CA LEU A 9 -10.53 6.74 36.94
C LEU A 9 -10.49 8.23 37.32
N LEU A 10 -9.82 9.00 36.45
CA LEU A 10 -10.00 10.42 36.12
C LEU A 10 -9.61 10.52 34.63
N ALA A 11 -10.40 10.94 33.66
CA ALA A 11 -11.75 11.44 33.61
C ALA A 11 -12.25 11.14 32.18
N PHE A 12 -13.39 10.45 32.02
CA PHE A 12 -14.60 11.08 31.46
C PHE A 12 -14.45 12.60 31.21
N GLY A 13 -14.04 12.92 29.99
CA GLY A 13 -13.77 14.26 29.47
C GLY A 13 -12.90 14.07 28.23
N PHE A 14 -13.38 13.39 27.20
CA PHE A 14 -14.32 13.98 26.24
C PHE A 14 -15.52 13.08 25.96
N ALA A 15 -16.61 13.29 26.69
CA ALA A 15 -17.90 13.20 26.04
C ALA A 15 -18.04 14.40 25.08
N CYS A 16 -18.73 14.14 23.99
CA CYS A 16 -19.26 15.09 23.02
C CYS A 16 -18.32 15.48 21.87
N SER A 17 -18.67 14.93 20.71
CA SER A 17 -18.23 15.23 19.34
C SER A 17 -16.88 14.66 18.90
N GLY A 18 -16.92 13.91 17.79
CA GLY A 18 -15.71 13.58 17.02
C GLY A 18 -15.62 12.14 16.57
N LEU A 19 -16.50 11.75 15.64
CA LEU A 19 -16.35 10.76 14.56
C LEU A 19 -15.25 9.66 14.69
N SER A 20 -15.65 8.41 14.49
CA SER A 20 -14.79 7.22 14.60
C SER A 20 -13.58 7.21 13.64
N ALA A 21 -12.52 6.47 13.97
CA ALA A 21 -11.39 6.19 13.08
C ALA A 21 -11.81 5.71 11.67
N GLN A 22 -12.93 4.99 11.59
CA GLN A 22 -13.55 4.61 10.33
C GLN A 22 -14.00 5.83 9.49
N THR A 23 -14.56 6.85 10.13
CA THR A 23 -14.95 8.08 9.43
C THR A 23 -13.72 8.85 8.93
N ALA A 24 -12.65 8.89 9.74
CA ALA A 24 -11.38 9.47 9.33
C ALA A 24 -10.82 8.76 8.08
N GLN A 25 -10.90 7.43 8.07
CA GLN A 25 -10.52 6.61 6.92
C GLN A 25 -11.35 6.91 5.69
N GLU A 26 -12.67 6.97 5.82
CA GLU A 26 -13.57 7.29 4.69
C GLU A 26 -13.30 8.67 4.09
N ILE A 27 -12.97 9.67 4.92
CA ILE A 27 -12.63 11.02 4.46
C ILE A 27 -11.29 11.01 3.71
N VAL A 28 -10.28 10.32 4.24
CA VAL A 28 -8.96 10.19 3.59
C VAL A 28 -9.06 9.38 2.30
N ASP A 29 -9.87 8.32 2.26
CA ASP A 29 -10.09 7.50 1.08
C ASP A 29 -10.80 8.27 -0.03
N LYS A 30 -11.80 9.09 0.31
CA LYS A 30 -12.49 9.97 -0.64
C LYS A 30 -11.56 11.04 -1.19
N ALA A 31 -10.75 11.67 -0.33
CA ALA A 31 -9.72 12.58 -0.77
C ALA A 31 -8.77 11.87 -1.74
N PHE A 32 -8.23 10.71 -1.36
CA PHE A 32 -7.35 9.89 -2.19
C PHE A 32 -7.97 9.52 -3.54
N LEU A 33 -9.22 9.09 -3.55
CA LEU A 33 -9.94 8.73 -4.77
C LEU A 33 -10.05 9.92 -5.73
N ASN A 34 -10.32 11.12 -5.20
CA ASN A 34 -10.30 12.35 -5.99
C ASN A 34 -8.93 12.52 -6.64
N TYR A 35 -7.83 12.44 -5.90
CA TYR A 35 -6.49 12.58 -6.50
C TYR A 35 -6.12 11.44 -7.47
N ASP A 36 -6.46 10.19 -7.18
CA ASP A 36 -6.06 9.05 -8.00
C ASP A 36 -6.83 8.96 -9.33
N GLN A 37 -8.13 9.22 -9.34
CA GLN A 37 -8.94 9.07 -10.55
C GLN A 37 -8.77 10.21 -11.56
N MET A 38 -8.03 11.26 -11.21
CA MET A 38 -7.96 12.45 -12.04
C MET A 38 -6.94 12.35 -13.17
N PRO A 39 -7.34 12.72 -14.40
CA PRO A 39 -6.45 12.72 -15.55
C PRO A 39 -5.42 13.86 -15.50
N GLY A 40 -5.65 14.92 -14.73
CA GLY A 40 -4.69 16.02 -14.54
C GLY A 40 -4.93 16.82 -13.26
N TYR A 41 -3.84 17.24 -12.63
CA TYR A 41 -3.82 17.95 -11.34
C TYR A 41 -2.78 19.07 -11.34
N SER A 42 -3.13 20.23 -10.79
CA SER A 42 -2.16 21.29 -10.48
C SER A 42 -2.37 21.82 -9.08
N ALA A 43 -1.27 22.06 -8.35
CA ALA A 43 -1.31 22.62 -7.02
C ALA A 43 -0.20 23.61 -6.73
N GLN A 44 -0.51 24.63 -5.94
CA GLN A 44 0.48 25.51 -5.33
C GLN A 44 0.52 25.25 -3.82
N LEU A 45 1.71 25.02 -3.29
CA LEU A 45 1.93 24.66 -1.90
C LEU A 45 3.01 25.57 -1.31
N ASN A 46 2.78 26.06 -0.10
CA ASN A 46 3.81 26.69 0.70
C ASN A 46 4.12 25.79 1.88
N SER A 47 5.37 25.35 1.99
CA SER A 47 5.89 24.59 3.11
C SER A 47 6.83 25.44 3.97
N ARG A 48 6.79 25.20 5.27
CA ARG A 48 7.74 25.69 6.23
C ARG A 48 8.24 24.53 7.08
N ARG A 49 9.55 24.32 7.06
CA ARG A 49 10.25 23.44 7.98
C ARG A 49 10.82 24.26 9.14
N VAL A 50 10.49 23.87 10.36
CA VAL A 50 11.01 24.47 11.59
C VAL A 50 11.72 23.39 12.39
N THR A 51 13.02 23.55 12.60
CA THR A 51 13.78 22.67 13.49
C THR A 51 13.94 23.39 14.83
N VAL A 52 13.53 22.74 15.91
CA VAL A 52 13.69 23.22 17.28
C VAL A 52 14.49 22.23 18.11
N MET A 53 15.13 22.73 19.16
CA MET A 53 15.82 21.91 20.14
C MET A 53 15.28 22.21 21.53
N LEU A 54 14.95 21.16 22.26
CA LEU A 54 14.54 21.22 23.66
C LEU A 54 15.73 21.66 24.52
N ALA A 55 15.60 22.77 25.23
CA ALA A 55 16.62 23.23 26.20
C ALA A 55 16.72 22.24 27.37
N PRO A 56 17.89 22.12 28.05
CA PRO A 56 18.02 21.22 29.18
C PRO A 56 17.19 21.82 30.33
N GLN A 57 16.17 21.09 30.83
CA GLN A 57 15.38 21.58 31.94
C GLN A 57 16.21 21.60 33.22
N LYS A 58 16.17 22.73 33.94
CA LYS A 58 16.41 22.76 35.39
C LYS A 58 15.08 22.57 36.11
N GLN A 59 15.13 21.92 37.26
CA GLN A 59 13.94 21.63 38.06
C GLN A 59 13.19 22.93 38.39
N GLY A 60 11.92 23.04 37.98
CA GLY A 60 11.08 24.22 38.21
C GLY A 60 11.05 25.27 37.09
N GLU A 61 11.80 25.08 35.99
CA GLU A 61 11.76 25.99 34.82
C GLU A 61 10.82 25.47 33.72
N GLU A 62 10.10 26.39 33.07
CA GLU A 62 9.27 26.07 31.90
C GLU A 62 10.11 25.47 30.76
N THR A 63 9.53 24.49 30.08
CA THR A 63 10.12 23.84 28.92
C THR A 63 10.36 24.84 27.79
N ARG A 64 11.63 25.16 27.52
CA ARG A 64 12.01 26.10 26.46
C ARG A 64 12.43 25.37 25.17
N PHE A 65 11.90 25.83 24.05
CA PHE A 65 12.27 25.39 22.71
C PHE A 65 13.06 26.48 21.98
N ASP A 66 14.27 26.16 21.54
CA ASP A 66 15.07 27.08 20.73
C ASP A 66 14.91 26.73 19.25
N VAL A 67 14.46 27.70 18.45
CA VAL A 67 14.41 27.56 16.99
C VAL A 67 15.82 27.57 16.44
N ARG A 68 16.19 26.49 15.75
CA ARG A 68 17.53 26.29 15.17
C ARG A 68 17.59 26.65 13.70
N MET A 69 16.49 26.41 12.98
CA MET A 69 16.40 26.66 11.54
C MET A 69 14.94 26.86 11.16
N VAL A 70 14.70 27.82 10.25
CA VAL A 70 13.44 27.93 9.52
C VAL A 70 13.74 27.94 8.02
N GLN A 71 13.14 27.01 7.30
CA GLN A 71 13.25 26.91 5.85
C GLN A 71 11.87 27.05 5.23
N TYR A 72 11.74 27.96 4.26
CA TYR A 72 10.51 28.16 3.49
C TYR A 72 10.70 27.61 2.10
N ILE A 73 9.70 26.86 1.62
CA ILE A 73 9.71 26.25 0.31
C ILE A 73 8.33 26.46 -0.32
N ARG A 74 8.27 27.15 -1.45
CA ARG A 74 7.09 27.13 -2.32
C ARG A 74 7.27 26.06 -3.38
N LEU A 75 6.23 25.28 -3.58
CA LEU A 75 6.12 24.26 -4.60
C LEU A 75 4.97 24.63 -5.53
N GLU A 76 5.19 24.53 -6.83
CA GLU A 76 4.14 24.45 -7.83
C GLU A 76 4.24 23.06 -8.46
N LEU A 77 3.14 22.32 -8.42
CA LEU A 77 3.04 20.95 -8.92
C LEU A 77 2.06 20.92 -10.08
N LYS A 78 2.42 20.19 -11.14
CA LYS A 78 1.51 19.84 -12.23
C LYS A 78 1.73 18.40 -12.64
N TRP A 79 0.66 17.65 -12.81
CA TRP A 79 0.68 16.21 -13.10
C TRP A 79 -0.43 15.82 -14.08
N ARG A 80 -0.17 14.83 -14.94
CA ARG A 80 -1.14 14.31 -15.94
C ARG A 80 -0.98 12.79 -16.18
N LYS A 81 -2.10 12.06 -16.17
CA LYS A 81 -2.24 10.63 -16.54
C LYS A 81 -2.78 10.49 -17.97
N PRO A 82 -2.43 9.44 -18.75
CA PRO A 82 -1.46 8.36 -18.49
C PRO A 82 -0.04 8.69 -19.00
N GLU A 83 0.20 9.93 -19.41
CA GLU A 83 1.45 10.37 -20.03
C GLU A 83 2.64 10.37 -19.04
N ASP A 84 2.38 10.26 -17.73
CA ASP A 84 3.32 10.17 -16.61
C ASP A 84 4.30 11.37 -16.51
N TRP A 85 3.82 12.59 -16.75
CA TRP A 85 4.64 13.80 -16.60
C TRP A 85 4.32 14.50 -15.28
N LEU A 86 5.37 14.84 -14.51
CA LEU A 86 5.29 15.52 -13.22
C LEU A 86 6.23 16.73 -13.21
N VAL A 87 5.70 17.94 -13.37
CA VAL A 87 6.50 19.15 -13.19
C VAL A 87 6.41 19.61 -11.74
N ILE A 88 7.58 19.77 -11.14
CA ILE A 88 7.76 20.42 -9.84
C ILE A 88 8.46 21.73 -10.12
N LYS A 89 8.04 22.81 -9.47
CA LYS A 89 8.81 24.05 -9.41
C LYS A 89 8.97 24.40 -7.96
N THR A 90 10.21 24.46 -7.53
CA THR A 90 10.60 24.80 -6.18
C THR A 90 11.07 26.26 -6.16
N THR A 91 10.74 26.97 -5.10
CA THR A 91 11.40 28.22 -4.71
C THR A 91 11.70 28.09 -3.23
N GLY A 92 12.97 28.13 -2.86
CA GLY A 92 13.42 28.04 -1.48
C GLY A 92 13.92 29.37 -0.97
N VAL A 93 13.70 29.63 0.31
CA VAL A 93 14.49 30.58 1.10
C VAL A 93 14.86 29.87 2.39
N GLU A 94 16.14 29.60 2.57
CA GLU A 94 16.67 29.17 3.86
C GLU A 94 16.98 30.42 4.67
N ALA A 95 16.26 30.62 5.76
CA ALA A 95 16.52 31.72 6.68
C ALA A 95 17.29 31.16 7.88
N THR A 96 18.58 30.89 7.70
CA THR A 96 19.50 30.83 8.83
C THR A 96 19.97 32.25 9.11
N ASN A 97 19.66 32.79 10.29
CA ASN A 97 20.26 34.01 10.86
C ASN A 97 20.81 35.02 9.81
N ASN A 98 19.93 35.58 8.97
CA ASN A 98 20.22 36.66 8.00
C ASN A 98 21.20 36.40 6.83
N SER A 99 21.43 35.17 6.38
CA SER A 99 22.19 34.93 5.13
C SER A 99 21.25 34.64 3.95
N GLY A 100 21.47 35.32 2.82
CA GLY A 100 20.60 35.34 1.64
C GLY A 100 20.11 33.97 1.15
N GLY A 101 18.82 33.92 0.79
CA GLY A 101 18.14 32.70 0.37
C GLY A 101 18.67 32.12 -0.94
N SER A 102 18.84 30.80 -0.97
CA SER A 102 19.08 30.02 -2.18
C SER A 102 17.75 29.61 -2.80
N SER A 103 17.45 30.09 -4.01
CA SER A 103 16.33 29.61 -4.83
C SER A 103 16.80 28.50 -5.76
N SER A 104 16.22 27.33 -5.62
CA SER A 104 16.48 26.16 -6.45
C SER A 104 15.21 25.81 -7.24
N PHE A 105 15.29 25.65 -8.57
CA PHE A 105 14.17 25.26 -9.44
C PHE A 105 14.41 23.83 -9.95
N SER A 106 13.42 22.93 -9.96
CA SER A 106 13.61 21.55 -10.48
C SER A 106 12.42 21.04 -11.28
N ALA A 107 12.36 21.27 -12.59
CA ALA A 107 11.32 20.67 -13.44
C ALA A 107 11.71 19.24 -13.85
N VAL A 108 10.74 18.33 -13.87
CA VAL A 108 10.85 16.99 -14.45
C VAL A 108 9.78 16.87 -15.53
N ALA A 109 10.13 16.46 -16.75
CA ALA A 109 9.15 16.20 -17.80
C ALA A 109 9.60 15.01 -18.64
N ARG A 110 8.69 14.20 -19.21
CA ARG A 110 9.07 13.38 -20.38
C ARG A 110 8.76 14.18 -21.64
N ASN A 111 9.67 14.17 -22.61
CA ASN A 111 9.44 14.79 -23.91
C ASN A 111 8.56 13.91 -24.81
N GLY A 112 8.16 14.42 -25.98
CA GLY A 112 7.36 13.69 -26.97
C GLY A 112 8.01 12.43 -27.58
N ALA A 113 9.23 12.09 -27.19
CA ALA A 113 9.94 10.85 -27.52
C ALA A 113 10.09 9.90 -26.32
N GLY A 114 9.48 10.22 -25.17
CA GLY A 114 9.53 9.40 -23.95
C GLY A 114 10.75 9.62 -23.04
N ALA A 115 11.70 10.48 -23.41
CA ALA A 115 12.90 10.74 -22.62
C ALA A 115 12.65 11.78 -21.51
N VAL A 116 13.12 11.50 -20.30
CA VAL A 116 12.95 12.36 -19.11
C VAL A 116 14.01 13.47 -19.11
N GLN A 117 13.58 14.72 -19.16
CA GLN A 117 14.43 15.90 -19.00
C GLN A 117 14.22 16.54 -17.62
N THR A 118 15.31 16.86 -16.95
CA THR A 118 15.30 17.70 -15.75
C THR A 118 16.02 19.01 -16.02
N SER A 119 15.43 20.11 -15.59
CA SER A 119 16.07 21.43 -15.66
C SER A 119 16.22 21.96 -14.25
N TYR A 120 17.46 22.27 -13.86
CA TYR A 120 17.76 22.89 -12.59
C TYR A 120 18.33 24.30 -12.77
N TYR A 121 17.87 25.22 -11.91
CA TYR A 121 18.39 26.58 -11.83
C TYR A 121 19.21 26.75 -10.56
N GLU A 122 20.47 27.14 -10.69
CA GLU A 122 21.36 27.37 -9.57
C GLU A 122 21.66 28.86 -9.45
N GLN A 123 21.25 29.49 -8.35
CA GLN A 123 21.55 30.89 -8.06
C GLN A 123 22.64 30.98 -6.98
N TYR A 124 23.85 30.56 -7.33
CA TYR A 124 25.07 30.95 -6.63
C TYR A 124 26.02 31.57 -7.66
N GLY A 125 26.11 32.91 -7.69
CA GLY A 125 27.10 33.63 -8.51
C GLY A 125 26.75 33.87 -9.99
N GLY A 126 25.51 33.62 -10.44
CA GLY A 126 25.06 33.95 -11.79
C GLY A 126 23.80 33.17 -12.22
N ASN A 127 23.13 33.63 -13.28
CA ASN A 127 21.95 32.98 -13.84
C ASN A 127 22.38 31.84 -14.78
N LYS A 128 22.34 30.58 -14.32
CA LYS A 128 22.65 29.42 -15.18
C LYS A 128 21.52 28.39 -15.14
N VAL A 129 20.87 28.20 -16.28
CA VAL A 129 19.92 27.09 -16.51
C VAL A 129 20.73 25.89 -16.96
N VAL A 130 20.65 24.78 -16.22
CA VAL A 130 21.28 23.51 -16.61
C VAL A 130 20.20 22.48 -16.86
N THR A 131 20.03 22.07 -18.12
CA THR A 131 19.15 20.95 -18.49
C THR A 131 19.97 19.67 -18.57
N ARG A 132 19.52 18.62 -17.89
CA ARG A 132 20.10 17.28 -17.91
C ARG A 132 19.03 16.28 -18.35
N THR A 133 19.42 15.32 -19.17
CA THR A 133 18.58 14.14 -19.44
C THR A 133 18.96 13.08 -18.41
N LEU A 134 17.99 12.60 -17.64
CA LEU A 134 18.23 11.55 -16.63
C LEU A 134 17.81 10.20 -17.20
N ALA A 135 18.58 9.15 -16.89
CA ALA A 135 18.12 7.78 -17.07
C ALA A 135 16.94 7.49 -16.11
N ALA A 136 16.00 6.63 -16.53
CA ALA A 136 14.76 6.37 -15.78
C ALA A 136 14.99 5.92 -14.32
N ASN A 137 16.07 5.19 -14.04
CA ASN A 137 16.44 4.75 -12.69
C ASN A 137 17.03 5.86 -11.80
N GLN A 138 17.70 6.85 -12.39
CA GLN A 138 18.22 8.02 -11.68
C GLN A 138 17.11 9.03 -11.36
N LEU A 139 16.06 9.06 -12.20
CA LEU A 139 14.89 9.89 -11.99
C LEU A 139 14.20 9.57 -10.66
N SER A 140 13.88 8.30 -10.41
CA SER A 140 13.16 7.90 -9.18
C SER A 140 13.94 8.30 -7.94
N SER A 141 15.27 8.12 -7.92
CA SER A 141 16.11 8.56 -6.79
C SER A 141 16.17 10.09 -6.64
N GLN A 142 16.24 10.85 -7.74
CA GLN A 142 16.23 12.32 -7.65
C GLN A 142 14.86 12.88 -7.26
N LEU A 143 13.76 12.35 -7.82
CA LEU A 143 12.40 12.63 -7.38
C LEU A 143 12.25 12.29 -5.90
N ASN A 144 12.71 11.12 -5.47
CA ASN A 144 12.70 10.73 -4.06
C ASN A 144 13.47 11.73 -3.19
N ASN A 145 14.64 12.18 -3.59
CA ASN A 145 15.43 13.15 -2.82
C ASN A 145 14.76 14.53 -2.74
N ILE A 146 14.16 15.00 -3.83
CA ILE A 146 13.41 16.27 -3.89
C ILE A 146 12.13 16.15 -3.05
N LEU A 147 11.34 15.10 -3.23
CA LEU A 147 10.07 14.89 -2.52
C LEU A 147 10.29 14.63 -1.02
N ASN A 148 11.26 13.79 -0.63
CA ASN A 148 11.57 13.48 0.77
C ASN A 148 12.27 14.63 1.50
N GLY A 149 13.05 15.43 0.77
CA GLY A 149 13.86 16.50 1.33
C GLY A 149 13.08 17.79 1.60
N MET A 150 11.82 17.90 1.16
CA MET A 150 11.09 19.17 1.18
C MET A 150 9.83 19.17 2.06
N VAL A 151 9.04 18.09 2.08
CA VAL A 151 7.75 18.05 2.81
C VAL A 151 7.30 16.62 3.13
N ASP A 152 6.87 16.35 4.36
CA ASP A 152 6.15 15.13 4.78
C ASP A 152 4.65 15.15 4.41
N SER A 153 4.33 15.47 3.14
CA SER A 153 2.96 15.62 2.66
C SER A 153 2.40 14.30 2.11
N PRO A 154 1.14 13.92 2.42
CA PRO A 154 0.48 12.76 1.84
C PRO A 154 0.31 12.84 0.30
N VAL A 155 -0.04 14.02 -0.23
CA VAL A 155 -0.17 14.26 -1.68
C VAL A 155 1.20 14.15 -2.37
N ILE A 156 2.25 14.71 -1.77
CA ILE A 156 3.63 14.59 -2.27
C ILE A 156 4.10 13.12 -2.23
N LYS A 157 3.73 12.37 -1.19
CA LYS A 157 4.01 10.93 -1.10
C LYS A 157 3.26 10.11 -2.13
N GLN A 158 2.04 10.49 -2.53
CA GLN A 158 1.36 9.82 -3.63
C GLN A 158 2.15 9.96 -4.94
N LEU A 159 2.76 11.12 -5.18
CA LEU A 159 3.67 11.34 -6.32
C LEU A 159 4.98 10.51 -6.22
N ARG A 160 5.32 10.05 -5.01
CA ARG A 160 6.47 9.18 -4.72
C ARG A 160 6.19 7.71 -5.03
N VAL A 161 4.94 7.26 -4.94
CA VAL A 161 4.56 5.84 -5.11
C VAL A 161 4.29 5.53 -6.57
N THR A 162 5.35 5.24 -7.30
CA THR A 162 5.33 4.42 -8.53
C THR A 162 6.49 3.41 -8.45
N SER A 163 6.40 2.51 -7.47
CA SER A 163 7.00 1.16 -7.41
C SER A 163 6.94 0.69 -5.95
N GLY A 164 6.03 -0.23 -5.62
CA GLY A 164 5.94 -0.84 -4.29
C GLY A 164 4.58 -1.46 -3.99
N ASP A 165 4.53 -2.78 -4.00
CA ASP A 165 3.38 -3.62 -3.66
C ASP A 165 3.17 -3.71 -2.14
N SER A 166 2.43 -2.75 -1.58
CA SER A 166 1.89 -2.89 -0.22
C SER A 166 0.49 -2.28 -0.17
N GLY A 167 -0.54 -3.14 -0.19
CA GLY A 167 -1.95 -2.77 -0.23
C GLY A 167 -2.51 -2.36 1.13
N ASN A 168 -3.20 -1.22 1.13
CA ASN A 168 -3.94 -0.53 2.19
C ASN A 168 -3.02 0.24 3.15
N ILE A 169 -3.05 1.57 3.20
CA ILE A 169 -4.22 2.46 3.32
C ILE A 169 -3.90 3.80 2.59
N ALA A 170 -4.90 4.52 2.08
CA ALA A 170 -4.76 5.77 1.33
C ALA A 170 -3.62 6.69 1.82
N TRP A 171 -2.77 7.12 0.88
CA TRP A 171 -1.52 7.88 1.10
C TRP A 171 -0.43 7.23 1.98
N GLY A 172 -0.50 5.93 2.30
CA GLY A 172 0.53 5.25 3.09
C GLY A 172 0.49 5.59 4.59
N LEU A 173 -0.72 5.78 5.12
CA LEU A 173 -1.01 6.09 6.52
C LEU A 173 -1.47 4.81 7.24
N LEU A 174 -0.95 4.52 8.43
CA LEU A 174 -1.22 3.30 9.20
C LEU A 174 -2.37 3.45 10.21
N GLU A 175 -2.51 4.64 10.80
CA GLU A 175 -3.51 4.94 11.84
C GLU A 175 -4.19 6.24 11.47
N LEU A 176 -5.52 6.35 11.68
CA LEU A 176 -6.30 7.56 11.44
C LEU A 176 -7.30 7.81 12.56
N GLU A 177 -7.40 9.05 13.00
CA GLU A 177 -8.36 9.48 14.01
C GLU A 177 -8.91 10.86 13.67
N LEU A 178 -10.24 11.00 13.61
CA LEU A 178 -10.88 12.28 13.33
C LEU A 178 -10.98 13.09 14.62
N LYS A 179 -10.13 14.11 14.75
CA LYS A 179 -10.05 15.02 15.91
C LYS A 179 -11.12 16.11 15.90
N GLY A 180 -12.09 16.03 14.99
CA GLY A 180 -13.19 16.97 14.83
C GLY A 180 -13.08 17.84 13.57
N GLU A 181 -13.83 18.94 13.59
CA GLU A 181 -13.95 19.89 12.49
C GLU A 181 -13.19 21.18 12.82
N ASP A 182 -12.64 21.83 11.80
CA ASP A 182 -11.79 23.00 11.95
C ASP A 182 -11.96 23.95 10.74
N ALA A 183 -11.25 25.06 10.73
CA ALA A 183 -11.14 25.94 9.57
C ALA A 183 -9.68 26.06 9.12
N ALA A 184 -9.44 25.83 7.82
CA ALA A 184 -8.12 26.03 7.22
C ALA A 184 -8.28 26.89 5.97
N GLN A 185 -7.45 27.93 5.85
CA GLN A 185 -7.48 28.85 4.70
C GLN A 185 -8.87 29.44 4.40
N GLY A 186 -9.66 29.73 5.45
CA GLY A 186 -11.01 30.28 5.32
C GLY A 186 -12.09 29.26 4.89
N ARG A 187 -11.78 27.97 4.85
CA ARG A 187 -12.72 26.89 4.49
C ARG A 187 -12.93 25.92 5.64
N SER A 188 -14.12 25.32 5.72
CA SER A 188 -14.43 24.29 6.71
C SER A 188 -13.72 22.98 6.35
N ALA A 189 -13.08 22.36 7.34
CA ALA A 189 -12.24 21.19 7.14
C ALA A 189 -12.50 20.11 8.21
N TYR A 190 -12.33 18.85 7.84
CA TYR A 190 -12.09 17.76 8.78
C TYR A 190 -10.64 17.79 9.24
N ARG A 191 -10.40 17.64 10.55
CA ARG A 191 -9.07 17.59 11.14
C ARG A 191 -8.74 16.16 11.57
N ILE A 192 -7.82 15.52 10.85
CA ILE A 192 -7.52 14.09 11.00
C ILE A 192 -6.07 13.90 11.45
N MET A 193 -5.88 13.27 12.61
CA MET A 193 -4.57 12.79 13.06
C MET A 193 -4.27 11.48 12.36
N ALA A 194 -3.03 11.32 11.91
CA ALA A 194 -2.56 10.14 11.21
C ALA A 194 -1.15 9.72 11.68
N ARG A 195 -0.84 8.43 11.60
CA ARG A 195 0.54 7.92 11.71
C ARG A 195 0.93 7.31 10.37
N ASN A 196 2.15 7.54 9.89
CA ASN A 196 2.63 6.92 8.66
C ASN A 196 3.51 5.68 8.90
N VAL A 197 3.86 4.97 7.83
CA VAL A 197 4.75 3.79 7.85
C VAL A 197 6.15 4.03 8.44
N SER A 198 6.61 5.29 8.51
CA SER A 198 7.88 5.65 9.17
C SER A 198 7.72 5.99 10.65
N GLY A 199 6.52 5.82 11.20
CA GLY A 199 6.19 6.12 12.59
C GLY A 199 5.99 7.62 12.89
N ALA A 200 6.10 8.50 11.89
CA ALA A 200 5.88 9.93 12.08
C ALA A 200 4.39 10.24 12.23
N GLU A 201 4.09 11.20 13.10
CA GLU A 201 2.75 11.69 13.36
C GLU A 201 2.44 12.86 12.43
N LEU A 202 1.24 12.84 11.84
CA LEU A 202 0.76 13.82 10.89
C LEU A 202 -0.62 14.31 11.30
N MET A 203 -0.91 15.55 10.95
CA MET A 203 -2.23 16.14 11.02
C MET A 203 -2.63 16.64 9.65
N LEU A 204 -3.85 16.30 9.23
CA LEU A 204 -4.44 16.60 7.94
C LEU A 204 -5.67 17.49 8.12
N TRP A 205 -5.78 18.54 7.32
CA TRP A 205 -7.03 19.32 7.18
C TRP A 205 -7.60 19.06 5.79
N ILE A 206 -8.74 18.40 5.71
CA ILE A 206 -9.39 18.03 4.44
C ILE A 206 -10.70 18.83 4.31
N ASP A 207 -10.83 19.59 3.23
CA ASP A 207 -12.01 20.38 2.89
C ASP A 207 -13.27 19.51 2.90
N LYS A 208 -14.32 19.95 3.59
CA LYS A 208 -15.54 19.15 3.73
C LYS A 208 -16.39 19.06 2.46
N GLU A 209 -16.27 20.05 1.57
CA GLU A 209 -17.12 20.14 0.38
C GLU A 209 -16.52 19.33 -0.77
N ASN A 210 -15.22 19.46 -0.99
CA ASN A 210 -14.54 18.89 -2.16
C ASN A 210 -13.44 17.87 -1.82
N PHE A 211 -13.22 17.58 -0.54
CA PHE A 211 -12.20 16.65 -0.04
C PHE A 211 -10.75 17.00 -0.46
N ALA A 212 -10.48 18.27 -0.80
CA ALA A 212 -9.14 18.74 -1.07
C ALA A 212 -8.34 18.92 0.23
N LEU A 213 -7.06 18.55 0.21
CA LEU A 213 -6.16 18.69 1.35
C LEU A 213 -5.74 20.15 1.54
N LEU A 214 -6.19 20.83 2.57
CA LEU A 214 -5.93 22.25 2.79
C LEU A 214 -4.62 22.50 3.55
N ARG A 215 -4.27 21.64 4.50
CA ARG A 215 -3.07 21.81 5.33
C ARG A 215 -2.56 20.47 5.82
N THR A 216 -1.25 20.38 5.99
CA THR A 216 -0.59 19.27 6.67
C THR A 216 0.42 19.76 7.68
N LEU A 217 0.54 19.05 8.78
CA LEU A 217 1.60 19.24 9.77
C LEU A 217 2.17 17.86 10.13
N SER A 218 3.49 17.71 10.07
CA SER A 218 4.17 16.51 10.55
C SER A 218 5.19 16.84 11.63
N VAL A 219 5.37 15.93 12.57
CA VAL A 219 6.42 16.02 13.59
C VAL A 219 7.34 14.82 13.48
N ARG A 220 8.64 15.09 13.45
CA ARG A 220 9.68 14.06 13.49
C ARG A 220 10.66 14.33 14.63
N ARG A 221 10.96 13.30 15.41
CA ARG A 221 12.02 13.32 16.42
C ARG A 221 13.36 13.06 15.74
N GLY A 222 14.39 13.82 16.11
CA GLY A 222 15.70 13.79 15.47
C GLY A 222 16.38 12.42 15.53
N GLY A 223 16.67 11.86 14.36
CA GLY A 223 17.74 10.89 14.14
C GLY A 223 18.95 11.59 13.52
N SER A 224 20.13 10.98 13.60
CA SER A 224 21.49 11.50 13.31
C SER A 224 21.76 12.09 11.91
N SER A 225 20.75 12.41 11.11
CA SER A 225 20.87 12.61 9.65
C SER A 225 20.88 14.06 9.19
N TYR A 226 20.56 15.05 10.03
CA TYR A 226 20.64 16.46 9.64
C TYR A 226 21.90 17.09 10.23
N GLY A 227 22.82 17.48 9.34
CA GLY A 227 24.15 18.03 9.63
C GLY A 227 24.17 19.40 10.31
N TYR A 228 23.34 19.62 11.33
CA TYR A 228 23.51 20.74 12.24
C TYR A 228 24.75 20.48 13.11
N ARG A 229 25.87 21.12 12.75
CA ARG A 229 27.01 21.27 13.65
C ARG A 229 26.76 22.50 14.52
N PRO A 230 26.68 22.36 15.86
CA PRO A 230 26.74 23.52 16.74
C PRO A 230 27.97 24.38 16.39
N PRO A 231 27.84 25.72 16.38
CA PRO A 231 28.99 26.59 16.17
C PRO A 231 30.07 26.26 17.21
N GLY A 232 31.25 25.83 16.77
CA GLY A 232 32.38 25.49 17.64
C GLY A 232 32.64 24.00 17.89
N SER A 233 31.89 23.08 17.28
CA SER A 233 32.13 21.63 17.45
C SER A 233 32.84 21.02 16.24
N PHE A 234 34.17 20.80 16.37
CA PHE A 234 34.93 19.91 15.49
C PHE A 234 34.80 18.48 16.01
N GLY A 235 33.86 17.71 15.46
CA GLY A 235 33.63 16.30 15.79
C GLY A 235 32.20 15.85 15.48
N SER A 236 32.01 14.59 15.09
CA SER A 236 30.67 14.00 14.89
C SER A 236 29.85 14.11 16.19
N PRO A 237 28.54 14.45 16.16
CA PRO A 237 27.72 14.40 17.37
C PRO A 237 27.47 12.93 17.73
N GLN A 238 28.31 12.40 18.63
CA GLN A 238 28.20 11.04 19.19
C GLN A 238 27.35 11.01 20.48
N ASP A 239 26.59 12.07 20.78
CA ASP A 239 25.73 12.10 21.97
C ASP A 239 24.26 11.79 21.60
N PRO A 240 23.80 10.54 21.78
CA PRO A 240 22.40 10.16 21.54
C PRO A 240 21.40 10.94 22.39
N ASN A 241 21.82 11.55 23.52
CA ASN A 241 20.94 12.37 24.36
C ASN A 241 20.61 13.72 23.71
N LEU A 242 21.49 14.26 22.85
CA LEU A 242 21.24 15.48 22.10
C LEU A 242 20.29 15.25 20.92
N ALA A 243 20.44 14.13 20.21
CA ALA A 243 19.53 13.75 19.11
C ALA A 243 18.08 13.56 19.59
N ALA A 244 17.91 12.96 20.77
CA ALA A 244 16.61 12.76 21.41
C ALA A 244 15.86 14.07 21.76
N ARG A 245 16.52 15.22 21.69
CA ARG A 245 16.02 16.56 22.06
C ARG A 245 15.75 17.47 20.87
N VAL A 246 15.98 17.00 19.64
CA VAL A 246 15.71 17.76 18.42
C VAL A 246 14.37 17.34 17.83
N PHE A 247 13.56 18.31 17.44
CA PHE A 247 12.29 18.10 16.76
C PHE A 247 12.26 18.89 15.47
N THR A 248 11.81 18.25 14.40
CA THR A 248 11.57 18.90 13.11
C THR A 248 10.08 18.88 12.82
N PHE A 249 9.52 20.08 12.70
CA PHE A 249 8.15 20.32 12.29
C PHE A 249 8.14 20.68 10.81
N GLU A 250 7.27 20.06 10.04
CA GLU A 250 7.03 20.45 8.65
C GLU A 250 5.55 20.75 8.48
N GLU A 251 5.26 22.00 8.15
CA GLU A 251 3.92 22.50 7.93
C GLU A 251 3.76 22.87 6.45
N THR A 252 2.67 22.44 5.81
CA THR A 252 2.41 22.76 4.40
C THR A 252 0.97 23.20 4.20
N LEU A 253 0.81 24.31 3.50
CA LEU A 253 -0.46 24.88 3.08
C LEU A 253 -0.64 24.65 1.58
N TYR A 254 -1.83 24.21 1.17
CA TYR A 254 -2.18 23.93 -0.21
C TYR A 254 -3.06 25.08 -0.70
N LEU A 255 -2.44 26.13 -1.22
CA LEU A 255 -3.08 27.41 -1.51
C LEU A 255 -4.04 27.34 -2.69
N GLN A 256 -3.71 26.51 -3.67
CA GLN A 256 -4.54 26.30 -4.85
C GLN A 256 -4.46 24.85 -5.24
N GLN A 257 -5.61 24.23 -5.46
CA GLN A 257 -5.72 22.88 -6.01
C GLN A 257 -6.75 22.89 -7.10
N GLN A 258 -6.33 22.53 -8.30
CA GLN A 258 -7.19 22.49 -9.47
C GLN A 258 -7.07 21.13 -10.13
N PHE A 259 -8.23 20.48 -10.24
CA PHE A 259 -8.42 19.26 -10.99
C PHE A 259 -8.70 19.68 -12.44
N ASN A 260 -7.71 19.48 -13.32
CA ASN A 260 -7.74 20.03 -14.67
C ASN A 260 -7.43 18.94 -15.71
N PRO A 261 -8.46 18.29 -16.28
CA PRO A 261 -8.27 17.27 -17.31
C PRO A 261 -7.64 17.81 -18.60
N ASN A 262 -7.71 19.12 -18.83
CA ASN A 262 -7.25 19.81 -20.03
C ASN A 262 -5.84 20.41 -19.88
N LEU A 263 -5.06 20.01 -18.86
CA LEU A 263 -3.66 20.40 -18.71
C LEU A 263 -2.87 20.06 -19.97
N ASN A 264 -2.57 21.07 -20.80
CA ASN A 264 -1.82 20.93 -22.05
C ASN A 264 -0.32 20.82 -21.78
N ALA A 265 0.40 19.99 -22.54
CA ALA A 265 1.86 19.91 -22.61
C ALA A 265 2.58 21.29 -22.68
N ALA A 266 2.00 22.29 -23.35
CA ALA A 266 2.54 23.65 -23.41
C ALA A 266 2.54 24.39 -22.05
N ALA A 267 1.65 24.03 -21.12
CA ALA A 267 1.57 24.60 -19.77
C ALA A 267 2.71 24.15 -18.84
N PHE A 268 3.58 23.27 -19.33
CA PHE A 268 4.72 22.69 -18.62
C PHE A 268 6.06 23.28 -19.07
N ALA A 269 6.07 24.31 -19.93
CA ALA A 269 7.29 25.01 -20.31
C ALA A 269 7.92 25.70 -19.09
N VAL A 270 9.19 25.40 -18.83
CA VAL A 270 9.99 26.12 -17.83
C VAL A 270 10.23 27.53 -18.34
N PRO A 271 9.77 28.59 -17.65
CA PRO A 271 10.08 29.96 -18.04
C PRO A 271 11.59 30.14 -18.01
N THR A 272 12.19 30.47 -19.16
CA THR A 272 13.65 30.72 -19.26
C THR A 272 14.04 32.08 -18.68
N THR A 273 13.06 32.92 -18.34
CA THR A 273 13.24 34.26 -17.80
C THR A 273 12.16 34.52 -16.74
N GLY A 274 12.59 34.90 -15.54
CA GLY A 274 11.70 35.25 -14.44
C GLY A 274 12.40 35.16 -13.08
N ARG A 275 12.33 36.24 -12.31
CA ARG A 275 12.78 36.26 -10.91
C ARG A 275 11.76 35.48 -10.07
N PRO A 276 12.16 34.63 -9.11
CA PRO A 276 11.21 34.07 -8.17
C PRO A 276 10.53 35.21 -7.39
N GLU A 277 9.21 35.15 -7.27
CA GLU A 277 8.45 36.04 -6.39
C GLU A 277 8.99 35.93 -4.96
N SER A 278 9.05 37.05 -4.25
CA SER A 278 9.51 37.13 -2.87
C SER A 278 8.60 36.29 -1.95
N LEU A 279 9.08 35.14 -1.50
CA LEU A 279 8.39 34.29 -0.53
C LEU A 279 8.21 34.95 0.84
N LEU A 280 9.02 35.98 1.13
CA LEU A 280 9.03 36.67 2.42
C LEU A 280 7.95 37.75 2.53
N GLY A 281 7.25 38.09 1.43
CA GLY A 281 6.28 39.18 1.38
C GLY A 281 4.81 38.78 1.57
N GLU A 282 4.44 37.52 1.35
CA GLU A 282 3.07 37.06 1.60
C GLU A 282 2.92 36.64 3.05
N LYS A 283 1.94 37.25 3.75
CA LYS A 283 1.50 36.87 5.10
C LYS A 283 1.09 35.40 5.09
N SER A 284 2.05 34.53 5.28
CA SER A 284 1.87 33.10 5.14
C SER A 284 1.11 32.61 6.37
N GLY A 285 -0.13 32.16 6.14
CA GLY A 285 -1.07 31.68 7.17
C GLY A 285 -0.65 30.39 7.86
N PHE A 286 0.65 30.23 8.13
CA PHE A 286 1.23 29.17 8.92
C PHE A 286 0.94 29.41 10.41
N ALA A 287 0.84 28.31 11.18
CA ALA A 287 0.67 28.39 12.62
C ALA A 287 1.83 29.13 13.32
N GLY A 288 1.56 29.68 14.50
CA GLY A 288 2.62 30.14 15.38
C GLY A 288 3.49 28.97 15.85
N ILE A 289 4.79 29.20 16.10
CA ILE A 289 5.70 28.16 16.60
C ILE A 289 5.16 27.52 17.90
N GLY A 290 4.52 28.32 18.77
CA GLY A 290 3.88 27.83 19.98
C GLY A 290 2.74 26.82 19.74
N GLU A 291 2.05 26.89 18.60
CA GLU A 291 1.04 25.89 18.24
C GLU A 291 1.67 24.61 17.69
N LEU A 292 2.76 24.73 16.91
CA LEU A 292 3.50 23.57 16.42
C LEU A 292 4.04 22.73 17.57
N VAL A 293 4.58 23.39 18.60
CA VAL A 293 5.18 22.74 19.76
C VAL A 293 4.18 21.94 20.60
N LYS A 294 2.87 22.25 20.54
CA LYS A 294 1.81 21.43 21.20
C LYS A 294 1.78 19.98 20.69
N TRP A 295 2.38 19.73 19.53
CA TRP A 295 2.47 18.42 18.88
C TRP A 295 3.81 17.72 19.13
N ALA A 296 4.73 18.32 19.89
CA ALA A 296 5.91 17.59 20.34
C ALA A 296 5.48 16.54 21.39
N PRO A 297 5.90 15.27 21.29
CA PRO A 297 5.71 14.31 22.36
C PRO A 297 6.55 14.74 23.56
N VAL A 298 5.94 15.47 24.50
CA VAL A 298 6.55 15.84 25.79
C VAL A 298 6.39 14.67 26.75
N SER A 299 7.12 13.60 26.49
CA SER A 299 7.18 12.41 27.36
C SER A 299 8.64 12.08 27.62
N ALA A 300 9.29 12.93 28.40
CA ALA A 300 10.50 12.58 29.12
C ALA A 300 10.23 12.88 30.61
N SER A 301 9.33 12.10 31.21
CA SER A 301 9.28 11.99 32.66
C SER A 301 10.53 11.22 33.09
N THR A 302 11.48 12.00 33.59
CA THR A 302 12.48 11.64 34.58
C THR A 302 11.90 10.69 35.63
N GLU A 303 12.41 9.46 35.69
CA GLU A 303 12.46 8.71 36.95
C GLU A 303 13.91 8.67 37.43
N VAL A 304 14.18 9.49 38.44
CA VAL A 304 15.22 9.22 39.43
C VAL A 304 14.58 8.31 40.47
N PRO A 305 15.19 7.19 40.89
CA PRO A 305 14.60 6.30 41.87
C PRO A 305 14.56 6.94 43.26
N GLY A 306 13.37 6.98 43.87
CA GLY A 306 13.18 7.13 45.31
C GLY A 306 12.36 8.34 45.75
N GLN A 307 11.08 8.11 46.08
CA GLN A 307 10.37 8.49 47.32
C GLN A 307 8.85 8.55 47.11
N THR A 308 8.11 7.99 48.08
CA THR A 308 6.65 7.81 48.14
C THR A 308 6.00 8.86 49.08
N PRO A 309 4.65 8.94 49.24
CA PRO A 309 3.66 9.75 48.51
C PRO A 309 2.90 10.78 49.40
N ALA A 310 1.97 11.57 48.85
CA ALA A 310 0.88 12.17 49.64
C ALA A 310 -0.44 12.46 48.87
N VAL A 311 -1.46 11.68 49.26
CA VAL A 311 -2.94 11.80 49.38
C VAL A 311 -3.74 12.95 48.71
N ALA A 312 -4.90 12.54 48.16
CA ALA A 312 -6.02 13.29 47.55
C ALA A 312 -6.83 14.21 48.50
N PRO A 313 -7.90 14.90 48.04
CA PRO A 313 -9.22 14.24 48.04
C PRO A 313 -10.13 14.52 46.84
N ALA A 314 -11.13 13.65 46.72
CA ALA A 314 -12.11 13.53 45.64
C ALA A 314 -13.41 14.32 45.88
N VAL A 315 -14.17 14.56 44.80
CA VAL A 315 -15.65 14.64 44.83
C VAL A 315 -16.20 13.94 43.56
N ASN A 316 -17.21 13.10 43.75
CA ASN A 316 -18.03 12.37 42.76
C ASN A 316 -19.49 12.41 43.30
N PRO A 317 -20.55 11.97 42.60
CA PRO A 317 -20.95 12.08 41.18
C PRO A 317 -22.46 12.49 41.02
N ALA A 318 -22.91 12.76 39.79
CA ALA A 318 -24.32 12.54 39.40
C ALA A 318 -24.42 12.20 37.90
N ALA A 319 -25.30 11.25 37.59
CA ALA A 319 -25.28 10.34 36.45
C ALA A 319 -25.73 10.91 35.09
N VAL A 320 -25.12 10.42 34.00
CA VAL A 320 -25.78 10.27 32.69
C VAL A 320 -25.34 8.92 32.08
N VAL A 321 -26.32 8.23 31.52
CA VAL A 321 -26.42 6.78 31.25
C VAL A 321 -25.41 6.25 30.22
N ALA A 322 -24.92 5.02 30.46
CA ALA A 322 -23.91 4.29 29.68
C ALA A 322 -24.40 3.81 28.29
N PRO A 323 -23.54 3.75 27.25
CA PRO A 323 -23.85 3.10 25.97
C PRO A 323 -23.57 1.58 26.02
N ALA A 324 -24.39 0.81 25.31
CA ALA A 324 -24.46 -0.65 25.33
C ALA A 324 -23.24 -1.36 24.72
N VAL A 325 -22.88 -2.49 25.34
CA VAL A 325 -21.87 -3.47 24.93
C VAL A 325 -22.23 -4.05 23.55
N VAL A 326 -21.30 -4.07 22.58
CA VAL A 326 -21.45 -4.94 21.40
C VAL A 326 -21.16 -6.36 21.85
N GLU A 327 -22.21 -7.16 21.96
CA GLU A 327 -22.14 -8.55 22.41
C GLU A 327 -21.33 -9.41 21.43
N GLN A 328 -20.56 -10.35 21.96
CA GLN A 328 -19.82 -11.34 21.18
C GLN A 328 -20.84 -12.18 20.38
N ALA A 329 -20.79 -12.12 19.05
CA ALA A 329 -21.84 -12.70 18.20
C ALA A 329 -21.81 -14.24 18.15
N LEU A 330 -20.63 -14.83 18.33
CA LEU A 330 -20.44 -16.28 18.42
C LEU A 330 -20.30 -16.71 19.88
N THR A 331 -20.87 -17.86 20.22
CA THR A 331 -20.66 -18.48 21.53
C THR A 331 -19.19 -18.83 21.76
N PRO A 332 -18.73 -18.93 23.03
CA PRO A 332 -17.35 -19.36 23.32
C PRO A 332 -16.95 -20.67 22.63
N ARG A 333 -17.90 -21.61 22.47
CA ARG A 333 -17.67 -22.90 21.80
C ARG A 333 -17.59 -22.81 20.27
N GLN A 334 -18.25 -21.82 19.67
CA GLN A 334 -18.05 -21.51 18.24
C GLN A 334 -16.72 -20.78 18.03
N MET A 335 -16.34 -19.92 18.97
CA MET A 335 -15.05 -19.20 18.94
C MET A 335 -13.85 -20.13 19.11
N SER A 336 -13.95 -21.18 19.95
CA SER A 336 -12.91 -22.22 20.04
C SER A 336 -12.74 -22.99 18.72
N GLY A 337 -13.74 -22.95 17.84
CA GLY A 337 -13.69 -23.52 16.51
C GLY A 337 -12.87 -22.71 15.51
N ILE A 338 -12.47 -21.47 15.80
CA ILE A 338 -11.69 -20.65 14.88
C ILE A 338 -10.21 -21.06 14.92
N VAL A 339 -9.61 -21.16 13.73
CA VAL A 339 -8.21 -21.56 13.54
C VAL A 339 -7.46 -20.45 12.81
N LEU A 340 -6.29 -20.11 13.31
CA LEU A 340 -5.31 -19.24 12.65
C LEU A 340 -4.36 -20.12 11.84
N ILE A 341 -4.10 -19.72 10.60
CA ILE A 341 -3.17 -20.42 9.71
C ILE A 341 -1.96 -19.52 9.52
N GLU A 342 -0.82 -19.95 10.04
CA GLU A 342 0.46 -19.24 9.94
C GLU A 342 1.29 -19.90 8.85
N GLY A 343 1.45 -19.24 7.70
CA GLY A 343 2.28 -19.70 6.60
C GLY A 343 3.63 -18.99 6.53
N ASP A 344 4.51 -19.46 5.66
CA ASP A 344 5.83 -18.87 5.43
C ASP A 344 5.79 -17.56 4.63
N GLU A 345 4.76 -17.34 3.81
CA GLU A 345 4.60 -16.14 2.97
C GLU A 345 3.38 -15.29 3.40
N SER A 346 2.36 -15.91 3.98
CA SER A 346 1.10 -15.24 4.35
C SER A 346 0.41 -15.86 5.55
N THR A 347 -0.49 -15.11 6.17
CA THR A 347 -1.38 -15.60 7.24
C THR A 347 -2.82 -15.66 6.75
N ALA A 348 -3.57 -16.61 7.28
CA ALA A 348 -4.97 -16.83 6.92
C ALA A 348 -5.76 -17.38 8.11
N SER A 349 -7.01 -17.73 7.85
CA SER A 349 -7.94 -18.28 8.83
C SER A 349 -8.52 -19.60 8.36
N GLY A 350 -9.09 -20.33 9.31
CA GLY A 350 -9.88 -21.52 9.07
C GLY A 350 -10.84 -21.73 10.22
N PHE A 351 -11.60 -22.82 10.14
CA PHE A 351 -12.47 -23.21 11.24
C PHE A 351 -12.65 -24.71 11.31
N MET A 352 -12.79 -25.22 12.54
CA MET A 352 -13.05 -26.61 12.84
C MET A 352 -14.53 -26.93 12.67
N THR A 353 -14.82 -28.02 11.97
CA THR A 353 -16.17 -28.56 11.84
C THR A 353 -16.13 -30.07 11.65
N LYS A 354 -17.27 -30.74 11.84
CA LYS A 354 -17.43 -32.17 11.56
C LYS A 354 -18.11 -32.36 10.22
N ILE A 355 -17.46 -33.12 9.33
CA ILE A 355 -18.03 -33.55 8.05
C ILE A 355 -18.16 -35.06 8.10
N LYS A 356 -19.41 -35.57 8.00
CA LYS A 356 -19.72 -37.01 8.09
C LYS A 356 -19.09 -37.69 9.33
N GLY A 357 -19.08 -36.99 10.46
CA GLY A 357 -18.56 -37.49 11.74
C GLY A 357 -17.04 -37.37 11.93
N VAL A 358 -16.29 -36.86 10.95
CA VAL A 358 -14.84 -36.68 11.03
C VAL A 358 -14.50 -35.20 11.22
N ASP A 359 -13.53 -34.89 12.08
CA ASP A 359 -13.07 -33.52 12.35
C ASP A 359 -12.15 -33.00 11.25
N PHE A 360 -12.48 -31.82 10.74
CA PHE A 360 -11.71 -31.10 9.74
C PHE A 360 -11.52 -29.64 10.13
N VAL A 361 -10.39 -29.06 9.72
CA VAL A 361 -10.25 -27.61 9.53
C VAL A 361 -10.61 -27.28 8.09
N VAL A 362 -11.56 -26.38 7.89
CA VAL A 362 -11.94 -25.84 6.58
C VAL A 362 -11.19 -24.52 6.35
N THR A 363 -10.64 -24.34 5.16
CA THR A 363 -10.00 -23.10 4.69
C THR A 363 -10.07 -23.01 3.16
N ASN A 364 -9.30 -22.12 2.53
CA ASN A 364 -9.20 -22.03 1.07
C ASN A 364 -8.00 -22.82 0.50
N LEU A 365 -8.10 -23.23 -0.77
CA LEU A 365 -6.98 -23.83 -1.50
C LEU A 365 -5.88 -22.81 -1.79
N HIS A 366 -6.23 -21.54 -2.03
CA HIS A 366 -5.21 -20.51 -2.24
C HIS A 366 -4.34 -20.23 -1.02
N VAL A 367 -4.85 -20.50 0.19
CA VAL A 367 -4.04 -20.43 1.42
C VAL A 367 -2.94 -21.50 1.40
N LEU A 368 -3.26 -22.71 0.92
CA LEU A 368 -2.27 -23.77 0.71
C LEU A 368 -1.37 -23.48 -0.51
N GLY A 369 -1.90 -22.84 -1.55
CA GLY A 369 -1.15 -22.47 -2.75
C GLY A 369 -0.16 -21.33 -2.50
N GLY A 370 -0.46 -20.44 -1.55
CA GLY A 370 0.37 -19.30 -1.21
C GLY A 370 1.49 -19.60 -0.20
N ASN A 371 1.49 -20.76 0.45
CA ASN A 371 2.45 -21.10 1.50
C ASN A 371 3.06 -22.49 1.26
N LYS A 372 4.39 -22.60 1.27
CA LYS A 372 5.06 -23.91 1.14
C LYS A 372 5.00 -24.68 2.44
N LYS A 373 4.93 -23.97 3.57
CA LYS A 373 4.79 -24.51 4.91
C LYS A 373 3.73 -23.71 5.65
N PHE A 374 2.92 -24.40 6.45
CA PHE A 374 1.94 -23.73 7.29
C PHE A 374 1.72 -24.51 8.60
N THR A 375 1.28 -23.79 9.61
CA THR A 375 0.90 -24.30 10.92
C THR A 375 -0.53 -23.88 11.23
N LEU A 376 -1.32 -24.81 11.79
CA LEU A 376 -2.67 -24.54 12.25
C LEU A 376 -2.65 -24.28 13.76
N ARG A 377 -3.16 -23.13 14.20
CA ARG A 377 -3.25 -22.78 15.63
C ARG A 377 -4.68 -22.45 16.03
N THR A 378 -5.13 -22.94 17.19
CA THR A 378 -6.37 -22.47 17.82
C THR A 378 -6.19 -21.05 18.37
N LEU A 379 -7.28 -20.38 18.74
CA LEU A 379 -7.21 -19.08 19.45
C LEU A 379 -6.56 -19.16 20.84
N SER A 380 -6.48 -20.34 21.44
CA SER A 380 -5.72 -20.60 22.67
C SER A 380 -4.22 -20.83 22.41
N GLY A 381 -3.79 -20.84 21.14
CA GLY A 381 -2.40 -21.03 20.72
C GLY A 381 -1.99 -22.50 20.52
N GLN A 382 -2.90 -23.46 20.69
CA GLN A 382 -2.64 -24.88 20.49
C GLN A 382 -2.44 -25.21 19.01
N GLU A 383 -1.38 -25.94 18.70
CA GLU A 383 -1.11 -26.42 17.34
C GLU A 383 -1.93 -27.67 17.00
N LEU A 384 -2.52 -27.70 15.80
CA LEU A 384 -3.34 -28.81 15.31
C LEU A 384 -2.57 -29.61 14.23
N PRO A 385 -2.27 -30.90 14.46
CA PRO A 385 -1.59 -31.72 13.47
C PRO A 385 -2.53 -32.07 12.30
N VAL A 386 -2.02 -31.95 11.08
CA VAL A 386 -2.73 -32.28 9.85
C VAL A 386 -2.51 -33.75 9.50
N LEU A 387 -3.59 -34.52 9.44
CA LEU A 387 -3.59 -35.96 9.14
C LEU A 387 -3.87 -36.28 7.66
N GLY A 388 -4.35 -35.29 6.90
CA GLY A 388 -4.63 -35.42 5.48
C GLY A 388 -5.28 -34.15 4.93
N ILE A 389 -5.13 -33.90 3.63
CA ILE A 389 -5.63 -32.69 2.98
C ILE A 389 -6.47 -33.09 1.76
N PHE A 390 -7.60 -32.42 1.60
CA PHE A 390 -8.48 -32.60 0.46
C PHE A 390 -8.90 -31.24 -0.10
N GLY A 391 -8.81 -31.07 -1.42
CA GLY A 391 -9.28 -29.90 -2.13
C GLY A 391 -10.59 -30.16 -2.86
N ALA A 392 -11.50 -29.19 -2.83
CA ALA A 392 -12.70 -29.23 -3.65
C ALA A 392 -12.34 -28.94 -5.11
N ALA A 393 -12.81 -29.78 -6.05
CA ALA A 393 -12.62 -29.50 -7.47
C ALA A 393 -13.53 -28.34 -7.91
N GLY A 394 -12.96 -27.37 -8.63
CA GLY A 394 -13.67 -26.24 -9.24
C GLY A 394 -14.03 -25.09 -8.30
N ILE A 395 -13.78 -25.21 -6.98
CA ILE A 395 -13.99 -24.12 -6.02
C ILE A 395 -12.86 -24.05 -5.00
N ASP A 396 -12.62 -22.88 -4.44
CA ASP A 396 -11.45 -22.58 -3.61
C ASP A 396 -11.67 -23.00 -2.14
N ILE A 397 -11.89 -24.29 -1.89
CA ILE A 397 -12.07 -24.84 -0.53
C ILE A 397 -11.12 -26.00 -0.32
N ALA A 398 -10.42 -25.98 0.82
CA ALA A 398 -9.63 -27.08 1.33
C ALA A 398 -10.19 -27.55 2.68
N ILE A 399 -10.17 -28.86 2.90
CA ILE A 399 -10.43 -29.47 4.22
C ILE A 399 -9.21 -30.26 4.66
N LEU A 400 -8.78 -30.01 5.90
CA LEU A 400 -7.61 -30.62 6.51
C LEU A 400 -8.08 -31.49 7.65
N ARG A 401 -7.90 -32.80 7.51
CA ARG A 401 -8.29 -33.76 8.55
C ARG A 401 -7.42 -33.54 9.78
N ILE A 402 -8.04 -33.43 10.94
CA ILE A 402 -7.36 -33.33 12.23
C ILE A 402 -7.77 -34.51 13.12
N GLY A 403 -7.15 -34.64 14.29
CA GLY A 403 -7.49 -35.67 15.28
C GLY A 403 -8.84 -35.39 15.94
N THR A 404 -8.83 -34.53 16.97
CA THR A 404 -10.03 -34.08 17.69
C THR A 404 -10.02 -32.56 17.74
N GLY A 405 -11.15 -31.93 17.39
CA GLY A 405 -11.33 -30.48 17.49
C GLY A 405 -12.29 -30.09 18.64
N GLU A 406 -12.07 -28.91 19.23
CA GLU A 406 -12.86 -28.40 20.36
C GLU A 406 -13.97 -27.40 19.95
N GLY A 407 -14.20 -27.22 18.64
CA GLY A 407 -15.19 -26.29 18.08
C GLY A 407 -16.56 -26.93 17.78
N ASP A 408 -17.62 -26.12 17.77
CA ASP A 408 -19.00 -26.53 17.43
C ASP A 408 -19.59 -25.70 16.28
N LEU A 409 -18.75 -25.24 15.36
CA LEU A 409 -19.22 -24.60 14.13
C LEU A 409 -19.82 -25.66 13.20
N LYS A 410 -21.11 -25.55 12.93
CA LYS A 410 -21.85 -26.48 12.07
C LYS A 410 -21.94 -25.94 10.66
N LEU A 411 -21.63 -26.78 9.67
CA LEU A 411 -21.92 -26.46 8.28
C LEU A 411 -23.42 -26.60 8.04
N THR A 412 -23.99 -25.67 7.26
CA THR A 412 -25.34 -25.87 6.76
C THR A 412 -25.35 -26.96 5.68
N GLU A 413 -26.41 -27.78 5.67
CA GLU A 413 -26.57 -28.85 4.67
C GLU A 413 -27.03 -28.32 3.31
N ASP A 414 -27.77 -27.21 3.29
CA ASP A 414 -28.33 -26.61 2.09
C ASP A 414 -28.58 -25.11 2.33
N VAL A 415 -27.66 -24.26 1.84
CA VAL A 415 -27.71 -22.80 2.04
C VAL A 415 -29.01 -22.20 1.48
N PHE A 416 -29.59 -22.77 0.41
CA PHE A 416 -30.83 -22.24 -0.18
C PHE A 416 -32.06 -22.51 0.68
N LYS A 417 -32.02 -23.53 1.55
CA LYS A 417 -33.12 -23.84 2.47
C LYS A 417 -32.95 -23.17 3.82
N SER A 418 -31.73 -23.07 4.32
CA SER A 418 -31.44 -22.58 5.66
C SER A 418 -31.32 -21.05 5.74
N SER A 419 -30.88 -20.40 4.66
CA SER A 419 -30.53 -18.99 4.69
C SER A 419 -31.22 -18.16 3.61
N LYS A 420 -31.38 -16.86 3.89
CA LYS A 420 -32.05 -15.91 3.00
C LYS A 420 -31.18 -14.66 2.80
N ILE A 421 -31.32 -14.04 1.64
CA ILE A 421 -30.79 -12.69 1.42
C ILE A 421 -31.35 -11.76 2.48
N GLY A 422 -30.48 -10.95 3.09
CA GLY A 422 -30.80 -10.08 4.22
C GLY A 422 -30.49 -10.67 5.59
N ASN A 423 -30.34 -12.00 5.72
CA ASN A 423 -29.95 -12.62 7.00
C ASN A 423 -28.62 -12.04 7.48
N LYS A 424 -28.53 -11.79 8.79
CA LYS A 424 -27.32 -11.25 9.41
C LYS A 424 -26.24 -12.32 9.44
N VAL A 425 -25.03 -11.93 9.10
CA VAL A 425 -23.86 -12.82 9.13
C VAL A 425 -22.75 -12.21 9.96
N VAL A 426 -21.88 -13.07 10.47
CA VAL A 426 -20.59 -12.68 11.02
C VAL A 426 -19.48 -13.49 10.37
N VAL A 427 -18.37 -12.82 10.07
CA VAL A 427 -17.12 -13.44 9.62
C VAL A 427 -16.10 -13.27 10.73
N VAL A 428 -15.56 -14.37 11.25
CA VAL A 428 -14.59 -14.36 12.35
C VAL A 428 -13.26 -14.93 11.89
N GLY A 429 -12.17 -14.18 12.09
CA GLY A 429 -10.85 -14.58 11.61
C GLY A 429 -9.74 -13.62 11.95
N ASN A 430 -8.53 -13.99 11.53
CA ASN A 430 -7.28 -13.25 11.69
C ASN A 430 -7.19 -12.07 10.72
N ARG A 431 -8.01 -11.05 10.92
CA ARG A 431 -8.01 -9.86 10.06
C ARG A 431 -6.60 -9.24 10.05
N LEU A 432 -6.00 -9.14 8.86
CA LEU A 432 -4.65 -8.61 8.61
C LEU A 432 -3.50 -9.37 9.28
N GLY A 433 -3.72 -10.59 9.80
CA GLY A 433 -2.62 -11.41 10.32
C GLY A 433 -2.09 -11.00 11.70
N GLY A 434 -2.83 -10.18 12.46
CA GLY A 434 -2.38 -9.65 13.77
C GLY A 434 -2.35 -10.64 14.93
N GLY A 435 -2.65 -11.93 14.68
CA GLY A 435 -2.66 -12.98 15.72
C GLY A 435 -3.88 -12.91 16.64
N VAL A 436 -4.91 -12.14 16.27
CA VAL A 436 -6.14 -11.94 17.04
C VAL A 436 -7.33 -12.17 16.13
N ALA A 437 -8.27 -13.01 16.56
CA ALA A 437 -9.53 -13.17 15.85
C ALA A 437 -10.42 -11.93 16.03
N THR A 438 -10.79 -11.31 14.92
CA THR A 438 -11.74 -10.19 14.88
C THR A 438 -13.04 -10.64 14.23
N GLN A 439 -14.14 -10.00 14.62
CA GLN A 439 -15.46 -10.25 14.04
C GLN A 439 -15.84 -9.12 13.09
N THR A 440 -16.32 -9.47 11.89
CA THR A 440 -16.87 -8.54 10.90
C THR A 440 -18.32 -8.92 10.63
N ALA A 441 -19.24 -8.06 11.04
CA ALA A 441 -20.68 -8.27 10.84
C ALA A 441 -21.13 -7.77 9.46
N GLY A 442 -22.19 -8.37 8.94
CA GLY A 442 -22.83 -7.96 7.70
C GLY A 442 -24.16 -8.66 7.49
N SER A 443 -24.55 -8.81 6.23
CA SER A 443 -25.71 -9.60 5.81
C SER A 443 -25.42 -10.34 4.52
N ILE A 444 -26.19 -11.40 4.26
CA ILE A 444 -26.21 -12.06 2.95
C ILE A 444 -26.78 -11.07 1.93
N VAL A 445 -26.02 -10.78 0.87
CA VAL A 445 -26.42 -9.91 -0.24
C VAL A 445 -26.91 -10.74 -1.42
N GLY A 446 -26.30 -11.90 -1.65
CA GLY A 446 -26.67 -12.78 -2.75
C GLY A 446 -26.30 -14.23 -2.48
N ILE A 447 -27.08 -15.16 -3.01
CA ILE A 447 -26.79 -16.60 -2.96
C ILE A 447 -26.77 -17.10 -4.40
N GLY A 448 -25.59 -17.47 -4.88
CA GLY A 448 -25.36 -18.05 -6.19
C GLY A 448 -25.17 -19.57 -6.12
N PRO A 449 -25.04 -20.26 -7.27
CA PRO A 449 -24.90 -21.72 -7.32
C PRO A 449 -23.70 -22.27 -6.52
N THR A 450 -22.57 -21.57 -6.55
CA THR A 450 -21.32 -22.00 -5.88
C THR A 450 -20.80 -20.98 -4.86
N ARG A 451 -21.37 -19.78 -4.80
CA ARG A 451 -20.84 -18.65 -4.02
C ARG A 451 -21.94 -17.98 -3.24
N ILE A 452 -21.59 -17.40 -2.10
CA ILE A 452 -22.41 -16.48 -1.34
C ILE A 452 -21.74 -15.10 -1.35
N GLU A 453 -22.54 -14.07 -1.55
CA GLU A 453 -22.09 -12.68 -1.44
C GLU A 453 -22.59 -12.09 -0.12
N VAL A 454 -21.71 -11.37 0.57
CA VAL A 454 -22.02 -10.75 1.86
C VAL A 454 -21.58 -9.29 1.88
N SER A 455 -22.24 -8.48 2.72
CA SER A 455 -21.83 -7.10 2.99
C SER A 455 -20.79 -6.99 4.12
N ALA A 456 -20.36 -8.13 4.68
CA ALA A 456 -19.28 -8.17 5.66
C ALA A 456 -17.96 -7.90 4.94
N ASN A 457 -17.37 -6.73 5.21
CA ASN A 457 -16.16 -6.26 4.53
C ASN A 457 -14.89 -6.90 5.09
N PHE A 458 -14.71 -8.20 4.84
CA PHE A 458 -13.52 -8.91 5.27
C PHE A 458 -12.29 -8.57 4.40
N GLU A 459 -11.10 -8.68 4.99
CA GLU A 459 -9.80 -8.27 4.42
C GLU A 459 -8.89 -9.47 4.19
N SER A 460 -7.68 -9.23 3.67
CA SER A 460 -6.59 -10.22 3.68
C SER A 460 -6.36 -10.75 5.11
N GLY A 461 -6.15 -12.06 5.25
CA GLY A 461 -6.09 -12.77 6.53
C GLY A 461 -7.41 -13.42 6.99
N ASN A 462 -8.56 -12.94 6.49
CA ASN A 462 -9.87 -13.60 6.69
C ASN A 462 -10.18 -14.68 5.64
N SER A 463 -9.29 -14.91 4.66
CA SER A 463 -9.39 -16.05 3.75
C SER A 463 -9.48 -17.33 4.56
N GLY A 464 -10.52 -18.13 4.30
CA GLY A 464 -10.80 -19.38 4.99
C GLY A 464 -11.68 -19.24 6.24
N SER A 465 -12.01 -18.01 6.66
CA SER A 465 -12.92 -17.78 7.79
C SER A 465 -14.33 -18.29 7.52
N PRO A 466 -15.05 -18.76 8.56
CA PRO A 466 -16.46 -19.11 8.44
C PRO A 466 -17.29 -17.83 8.25
N ILE A 467 -18.22 -17.88 7.30
CA ILE A 467 -19.33 -16.95 7.21
C ILE A 467 -20.49 -17.60 7.95
N VAL A 468 -20.81 -17.13 9.16
CA VAL A 468 -21.86 -17.71 10.00
C VAL A 468 -23.14 -16.89 9.86
N ASP A 469 -24.25 -17.54 9.51
CA ASP A 469 -25.58 -16.93 9.56
C ASP A 469 -26.06 -16.91 11.02
N LEU A 470 -26.29 -15.70 11.55
CA LEU A 470 -26.68 -15.50 12.95
C LEU A 470 -28.13 -15.93 13.23
N THR A 471 -28.91 -16.20 12.18
CA THR A 471 -30.30 -16.69 12.29
C THR A 471 -30.31 -18.19 12.59
N THR A 472 -29.47 -18.95 11.89
CA THR A 472 -29.39 -20.41 12.00
C THR A 472 -28.27 -20.88 12.92
N ASN A 473 -27.29 -20.00 13.19
CA ASN A 473 -26.01 -20.31 13.83
C ASN A 473 -25.16 -21.34 13.06
N GLU A 474 -25.37 -21.44 11.74
CA GLU A 474 -24.63 -22.33 10.84
C GLU A 474 -23.69 -21.55 9.91
N VAL A 475 -22.62 -22.21 9.50
CA VAL A 475 -21.69 -21.72 8.48
C VAL A 475 -22.33 -21.90 7.11
N VAL A 476 -22.51 -20.79 6.40
CA VAL A 476 -23.15 -20.73 5.07
C VAL A 476 -22.14 -20.51 3.94
N GLY A 477 -20.88 -20.25 4.28
CA GLY A 477 -19.82 -20.10 3.30
C GLY A 477 -18.44 -19.95 3.95
N VAL A 478 -17.41 -20.02 3.12
CA VAL A 478 -16.01 -19.82 3.47
C VAL A 478 -15.54 -18.53 2.82
N ALA A 479 -15.19 -17.52 3.62
CA ALA A 479 -14.74 -16.21 3.12
C ALA A 479 -13.50 -16.38 2.23
N THR A 480 -13.50 -15.82 1.02
CA THR A 480 -12.46 -16.14 0.01
C THR A 480 -11.86 -14.90 -0.67
N TYR A 481 -12.65 -14.07 -1.33
CA TYR A 481 -12.12 -12.94 -2.11
C TYR A 481 -13.12 -11.77 -2.19
N ALA A 482 -12.62 -10.60 -2.61
CA ALA A 482 -13.45 -9.47 -2.98
C ALA A 482 -13.21 -9.09 -4.45
N GLU A 483 -14.28 -8.77 -5.18
CA GLU A 483 -14.23 -8.34 -6.58
C GLU A 483 -14.47 -6.84 -6.66
N THR A 484 -13.66 -6.13 -7.46
CA THR A 484 -13.84 -4.70 -7.74
C THR A 484 -14.30 -4.55 -9.19
N ARG A 485 -15.53 -4.09 -9.41
CA ARG A 485 -16.09 -3.85 -10.74
C ARG A 485 -16.19 -2.36 -11.06
N ARG A 486 -15.88 -2.01 -12.31
CA ARG A 486 -16.23 -0.70 -12.88
C ARG A 486 -17.57 -0.82 -13.58
N ILE A 487 -18.59 -0.15 -13.04
CA ILE A 487 -19.93 -0.12 -13.63
C ILE A 487 -19.99 1.04 -14.61
N ARG A 488 -20.37 0.76 -15.86
CA ARG A 488 -20.66 1.80 -16.86
C ARG A 488 -22.15 2.08 -16.84
N ILE A 489 -22.54 3.32 -16.59
CA ILE A 489 -23.94 3.74 -16.64
C ILE A 489 -24.21 4.24 -18.07
N GLU A 490 -25.10 3.59 -18.81
CA GLU A 490 -25.59 4.09 -20.09
C GLU A 490 -26.80 4.99 -19.82
N ASP A 491 -26.61 6.31 -19.91
CA ASP A 491 -27.66 7.31 -19.75
C ASP A 491 -28.20 7.80 -21.10
N GLY A 492 -28.19 6.97 -22.15
CA GLY A 492 -28.82 7.27 -23.44
C GLY A 492 -28.35 8.55 -24.16
N SER A 493 -27.37 9.27 -23.61
CA SER A 493 -26.87 10.54 -24.13
C SER A 493 -25.55 10.31 -24.86
N ALA A 494 -25.33 11.02 -25.97
CA ALA A 494 -24.07 10.96 -26.73
C ALA A 494 -22.84 11.46 -25.92
N ALA A 495 -23.03 11.85 -24.66
CA ALA A 495 -21.99 12.33 -23.74
C ALA A 495 -21.79 11.47 -22.47
N GLY A 496 -22.49 10.33 -22.33
CA GLY A 496 -22.48 9.55 -21.09
C GLY A 496 -21.26 8.65 -20.86
N ARG A 497 -20.32 9.04 -19.98
CA ARG A 497 -19.28 8.13 -19.42
C ARG A 497 -18.88 8.51 -17.98
N THR A 498 -19.71 8.18 -16.99
CA THR A 498 -19.26 8.01 -15.60
C THR A 498 -19.13 6.52 -15.30
N SER A 499 -18.06 6.12 -14.60
CA SER A 499 -17.88 4.74 -14.14
C SER A 499 -17.76 4.70 -12.62
N ASN A 500 -18.72 4.08 -11.94
CA ASN A 500 -18.62 3.83 -10.49
C ASN A 500 -17.77 2.59 -10.23
N VAL A 501 -17.06 2.57 -9.11
CA VAL A 501 -16.30 1.40 -8.65
C VAL A 501 -17.09 0.74 -7.52
N GLU A 502 -17.55 -0.47 -7.75
CA GLU A 502 -18.26 -1.29 -6.77
C GLU A 502 -17.34 -2.41 -6.29
N LYS A 503 -17.21 -2.60 -4.97
CA LYS A 503 -16.51 -3.74 -4.38
C LYS A 503 -17.52 -4.71 -3.77
N ARG A 504 -17.34 -6.00 -4.01
CA ARG A 504 -18.26 -7.08 -3.61
C ARG A 504 -17.48 -8.20 -2.92
N TRP A 505 -18.00 -8.76 -1.83
CA TRP A 505 -17.30 -9.77 -1.03
C TRP A 505 -17.94 -11.13 -1.18
N PHE A 506 -17.13 -12.15 -1.47
CA PHE A 506 -17.61 -13.48 -1.80
C PHE A 506 -16.97 -14.57 -0.94
N GLY A 507 -17.79 -15.51 -0.52
CA GLY A 507 -17.35 -16.80 0.00
C GLY A 507 -17.81 -17.96 -0.88
N TYR A 508 -17.06 -19.06 -0.87
CA TYR A 508 -17.50 -20.30 -1.52
C TYR A 508 -18.41 -21.11 -0.61
N ARG A 509 -19.37 -21.77 -1.23
CA ARG A 509 -20.33 -22.66 -0.60
C ARG A 509 -19.78 -24.08 -0.51
N ILE A 510 -19.63 -24.59 0.70
CA ILE A 510 -19.15 -25.96 0.91
C ILE A 510 -20.22 -27.02 0.66
N ASP A 511 -21.50 -26.67 0.85
CA ASP A 511 -22.65 -27.54 0.56
C ASP A 511 -22.78 -27.88 -0.94
N GLY A 512 -22.19 -27.05 -1.81
CA GLY A 512 -22.14 -27.28 -3.25
C GLY A 512 -21.00 -28.18 -3.74
N VAL A 513 -20.12 -28.69 -2.86
CA VAL A 513 -18.97 -29.50 -3.28
C VAL A 513 -19.38 -30.92 -3.65
N THR A 514 -19.20 -31.28 -4.92
CA THR A 514 -19.54 -32.61 -5.44
C THR A 514 -18.33 -33.55 -5.56
N LYS A 515 -17.11 -33.02 -5.61
CA LYS A 515 -15.88 -33.80 -5.80
C LYS A 515 -14.74 -33.26 -4.94
N TRP A 516 -14.09 -34.18 -4.22
CA TRP A 516 -12.89 -33.94 -3.42
C TRP A 516 -11.69 -34.64 -4.06
N GLU A 517 -10.55 -33.95 -4.09
CA GLU A 517 -9.26 -34.46 -4.54
C GLU A 517 -8.31 -34.53 -3.33
N SER A 518 -7.65 -35.67 -3.11
CA SER A 518 -6.66 -35.78 -2.04
C SER A 518 -5.37 -35.06 -2.45
N ILE A 519 -4.87 -34.19 -1.58
CA ILE A 519 -3.69 -33.36 -1.83
C ILE A 519 -2.50 -33.95 -1.07
N ASP A 520 -1.49 -34.38 -1.83
CA ASP A 520 -0.12 -34.56 -1.37
C ASP A 520 0.61 -33.20 -1.41
N LEU A 521 1.02 -32.69 -0.25
CA LEU A 521 1.67 -31.38 -0.12
C LEU A 521 3.01 -31.29 -0.85
N ALA A 522 3.77 -32.39 -0.94
CA ALA A 522 5.05 -32.38 -1.64
C ALA A 522 4.83 -32.22 -3.15
N LYS A 523 3.87 -32.98 -3.71
CA LYS A 523 3.45 -32.84 -5.11
C LYS A 523 2.83 -31.47 -5.39
N TRP A 524 2.00 -30.96 -4.47
CA TRP A 524 1.36 -29.64 -4.56
C TRP A 524 2.41 -28.53 -4.65
N ASN A 525 3.35 -28.48 -3.70
CA ASN A 525 4.43 -27.51 -3.68
C ASN A 525 5.37 -27.64 -4.89
N ALA A 526 5.63 -28.87 -5.36
CA ALA A 526 6.42 -29.10 -6.56
C ALA A 526 5.72 -28.54 -7.81
N GLN A 527 4.39 -28.66 -7.91
CA GLN A 527 3.61 -28.09 -9.00
C GLN A 527 3.57 -26.55 -8.95
N ALA A 528 3.35 -25.95 -7.77
CA ALA A 528 3.49 -24.49 -7.59
C ALA A 528 4.84 -23.99 -8.07
N GLY A 529 5.93 -24.63 -7.64
CA GLY A 529 7.29 -24.26 -8.04
C GLY A 529 7.56 -24.43 -9.55
N ARG A 530 6.85 -25.32 -10.26
CA ARG A 530 6.92 -25.39 -11.73
C ARG A 530 6.26 -24.18 -12.39
N ILE A 531 5.11 -23.74 -11.85
CA ILE A 531 4.38 -22.55 -12.32
C ILE A 531 5.22 -21.29 -12.06
N ASP A 532 5.81 -21.16 -10.87
CA ASP A 532 6.69 -20.02 -10.53
C ASP A 532 7.88 -19.92 -11.48
N LYS A 533 8.61 -21.02 -11.71
CA LYS A 533 9.74 -21.06 -12.66
C LYS A 533 9.31 -20.69 -14.09
N PHE A 534 8.13 -21.16 -14.50
CA PHE A 534 7.57 -20.78 -15.78
C PHE A 534 7.29 -19.27 -15.84
N ARG A 535 6.68 -18.70 -14.79
CA ARG A 535 6.39 -17.26 -14.68
C ARG A 535 7.65 -16.41 -14.70
N GLU A 536 8.66 -16.74 -13.89
CA GLU A 536 9.97 -16.07 -13.86
C GLU A 536 10.64 -16.08 -15.25
N THR A 537 10.58 -17.23 -15.94
CA THR A 537 11.06 -17.32 -17.33
C THR A 537 10.21 -16.45 -18.27
N SER A 538 8.91 -16.25 -18.00
CA SER A 538 8.00 -15.39 -18.80
C SER A 538 8.39 -13.94 -18.68
N GLU A 539 8.62 -13.47 -17.46
CA GLU A 539 9.04 -12.10 -17.19
C GLU A 539 10.42 -11.81 -17.80
N ALA A 540 11.35 -12.76 -17.70
CA ALA A 540 12.66 -12.63 -18.31
C ALA A 540 12.59 -12.59 -19.85
N LEU A 541 11.73 -13.39 -20.48
CA LEU A 541 11.49 -13.31 -21.92
C LEU A 541 10.74 -12.03 -22.34
N HIS A 542 9.84 -11.54 -21.50
CA HIS A 542 9.21 -10.24 -21.71
C HIS A 542 10.26 -9.11 -21.67
N ALA A 543 11.26 -9.19 -20.79
CA ALA A 543 12.38 -8.24 -20.79
C ALA A 543 13.15 -8.27 -22.13
N VAL A 544 13.38 -9.45 -22.73
CA VAL A 544 14.03 -9.55 -24.05
C VAL A 544 13.23 -8.86 -25.15
N ILE A 545 11.91 -9.07 -25.24
CA ILE A 545 11.09 -8.40 -26.27
C ILE A 545 10.98 -6.88 -26.08
N ARG A 546 11.27 -6.40 -24.86
CA ARG A 546 11.42 -4.97 -24.53
C ARG A 546 12.85 -4.45 -24.67
N PHE A 547 13.78 -5.27 -25.18
CA PHE A 547 15.20 -4.95 -25.31
C PHE A 547 15.91 -4.63 -23.98
N ASP A 548 15.33 -5.05 -22.86
CA ASP A 548 15.92 -4.95 -21.53
C ASP A 548 16.78 -6.18 -21.24
N PHE A 549 17.90 -6.29 -21.96
CA PHE A 549 18.85 -7.39 -21.82
C PHE A 549 19.51 -7.42 -20.44
N LYS A 550 19.53 -6.28 -19.73
CA LYS A 550 20.04 -6.18 -18.35
C LYS A 550 19.12 -6.88 -17.35
N THR A 551 17.80 -6.79 -17.51
CA THR A 551 16.87 -7.56 -16.67
C THR A 551 16.83 -9.01 -17.13
N ALA A 552 16.81 -9.27 -18.44
CA ALA A 552 16.78 -10.63 -18.98
C ALA A 552 17.98 -11.50 -18.51
N ARG A 553 19.20 -10.94 -18.46
CA ARG A 553 20.42 -11.65 -18.03
C ARG A 553 20.41 -12.08 -16.55
N GLN A 554 19.52 -11.53 -15.73
CA GLN A 554 19.37 -11.94 -14.33
C GLN A 554 18.78 -13.34 -14.21
N HIS A 555 18.03 -13.79 -15.23
CA HIS A 555 17.47 -15.12 -15.25
C HIS A 555 18.50 -16.17 -15.70
N PRO A 556 18.80 -17.22 -14.91
CA PRO A 556 19.89 -18.16 -15.18
C PRO A 556 19.84 -18.84 -16.55
N ARG A 557 18.63 -19.14 -17.06
CA ARG A 557 18.47 -19.75 -18.38
C ARG A 557 18.77 -18.82 -19.55
N LEU A 558 18.72 -17.51 -19.34
CA LEU A 558 18.91 -16.51 -20.40
C LEU A 558 20.29 -15.86 -20.35
N THR A 559 20.98 -15.90 -19.22
CA THR A 559 22.28 -15.24 -19.03
C THR A 559 23.27 -15.60 -20.14
N SER A 560 23.56 -16.88 -20.36
CA SER A 560 24.52 -17.33 -21.38
C SER A 560 24.06 -17.07 -22.81
N ILE A 561 22.75 -17.09 -23.05
CA ILE A 561 22.14 -16.85 -24.36
C ILE A 561 22.31 -15.38 -24.75
N VAL A 562 21.98 -14.49 -23.83
CA VAL A 562 22.11 -13.04 -24.00
C VAL A 562 23.58 -12.65 -24.13
N ASP A 563 24.45 -13.15 -23.25
CA ASP A 563 25.89 -12.88 -23.31
C ASP A 563 26.52 -13.37 -24.62
N GLY A 564 26.16 -14.58 -25.04
CA GLY A 564 26.62 -15.15 -26.30
C GLY A 564 26.14 -14.35 -27.53
N PHE A 565 24.87 -13.92 -27.52
CA PHE A 565 24.33 -13.04 -28.56
C PHE A 565 25.07 -11.70 -28.60
N GLU A 566 25.25 -11.01 -27.47
CA GLU A 566 25.92 -9.71 -27.44
C GLU A 566 27.35 -9.80 -27.97
N ASN A 567 28.08 -10.87 -27.63
CA ASN A 567 29.44 -11.09 -28.13
C ASN A 567 29.47 -11.26 -29.66
N ARG A 568 28.60 -12.10 -30.22
CA ARG A 568 28.52 -12.31 -31.68
C ARG A 568 28.02 -11.06 -32.40
N TYR A 569 27.05 -10.36 -31.81
CA TYR A 569 26.52 -9.10 -32.33
C TYR A 569 27.61 -8.00 -32.38
N ARG A 570 28.43 -7.87 -31.33
CA ARG A 570 29.58 -6.95 -31.33
C ARG A 570 30.64 -7.36 -32.36
N ALA A 571 30.92 -8.65 -32.50
CA ALA A 571 31.86 -9.18 -33.48
C ALA A 571 31.41 -8.94 -34.94
N ALA A 572 30.10 -8.88 -35.20
CA ALA A 572 29.57 -8.54 -36.52
C ALA A 572 29.92 -7.11 -36.97
N GLY A 573 30.22 -6.20 -36.03
CA GLY A 573 30.63 -4.83 -36.31
C GLY A 573 29.65 -4.07 -37.21
N VAL A 574 30.17 -3.48 -38.30
CA VAL A 574 29.37 -2.72 -39.28
C VAL A 574 28.59 -3.59 -40.26
N ASN A 575 28.83 -4.91 -40.30
CA ASN A 575 28.17 -5.81 -41.24
C ASN A 575 26.70 -6.04 -40.85
N SER A 576 25.80 -5.29 -41.50
CA SER A 576 24.35 -5.33 -41.23
C SER A 576 23.71 -6.69 -41.51
N LEU A 577 24.22 -7.46 -42.47
CA LEU A 577 23.67 -8.77 -42.82
C LEU A 577 23.98 -9.81 -41.75
N VAL A 578 25.24 -9.84 -41.27
CA VAL A 578 25.66 -10.72 -40.17
C VAL A 578 24.94 -10.32 -38.88
N ALA A 579 24.88 -9.02 -38.55
CA ALA A 579 24.16 -8.55 -37.36
C ALA A 579 22.66 -8.88 -37.38
N ALA A 580 21.99 -8.78 -38.54
CA ALA A 580 20.59 -9.16 -38.68
C ALA A 580 20.36 -10.68 -38.53
N THR A 581 21.37 -11.48 -38.91
CA THR A 581 21.35 -12.93 -38.72
C THR A 581 21.46 -13.29 -37.24
N GLU A 582 22.37 -12.65 -36.49
CA GLU A 582 22.51 -12.85 -35.05
C GLU A 582 21.24 -12.48 -34.27
N VAL A 583 20.57 -11.39 -34.66
CA VAL A 583 19.28 -10.97 -34.07
C VAL A 583 18.19 -12.00 -34.35
N LYS A 584 18.13 -12.52 -35.58
CA LYS A 584 17.18 -13.56 -35.96
C LYS A 584 17.41 -14.84 -35.16
N ASP A 585 18.67 -15.22 -34.97
CA ASP A 585 19.05 -16.42 -34.23
C ASP A 585 18.74 -16.31 -32.74
N LEU A 586 18.96 -15.14 -32.12
CA LEU A 586 18.52 -14.87 -30.74
C LEU A 586 17.01 -15.12 -30.58
N PHE A 587 16.18 -14.49 -31.43
CA PHE A 587 14.74 -14.64 -31.32
C PHE A 587 14.28 -16.07 -31.61
N ARG A 588 14.94 -16.79 -32.52
CA ARG A 588 14.67 -18.21 -32.75
C ARG A 588 14.95 -19.06 -31.51
N VAL A 589 16.12 -18.90 -30.89
CA VAL A 589 16.49 -19.65 -29.67
C VAL A 589 15.52 -19.37 -28.54
N ILE A 590 15.18 -18.10 -28.32
CA ILE A 590 14.23 -17.69 -27.29
C ILE A 590 12.82 -18.22 -27.58
N ARG A 591 12.38 -18.23 -28.83
CA ARG A 591 11.10 -18.82 -29.23
C ARG A 591 11.08 -20.30 -28.93
N THR A 592 12.14 -21.05 -29.25
CA THR A 592 12.24 -22.48 -28.90
C THR A 592 12.10 -22.70 -27.39
N ILE A 593 12.80 -21.93 -26.56
CA ILE A 593 12.68 -22.01 -25.09
C ILE A 593 11.25 -21.71 -24.62
N SER A 594 10.60 -20.73 -25.26
CA SER A 594 9.22 -20.37 -24.98
C SER A 594 8.25 -21.51 -25.32
N ASP A 595 8.40 -22.09 -26.52
CA ASP A 595 7.57 -23.19 -27.02
C ASP A 595 7.74 -24.46 -26.16
N ASP A 596 8.98 -24.77 -25.74
CA ASP A 596 9.25 -25.91 -24.87
C ASP A 596 8.68 -25.73 -23.47
N GLY A 597 8.78 -24.51 -22.91
CA GLY A 597 8.13 -24.18 -21.65
C GLY A 597 6.62 -24.31 -21.72
N MET A 598 6.01 -23.88 -22.83
CA MET A 598 4.56 -24.02 -23.06
C MET A 598 4.13 -25.49 -23.05
N ARG A 599 4.91 -26.36 -23.69
CA ARG A 599 4.63 -27.81 -23.72
C ARG A 599 4.71 -28.41 -22.33
N ASP A 600 5.78 -28.14 -21.58
CA ASP A 600 5.99 -28.68 -20.22
C ASP A 600 4.85 -28.30 -19.27
N LEU A 601 4.42 -27.03 -19.27
CA LEU A 601 3.34 -26.57 -18.41
C LEU A 601 1.96 -27.11 -18.87
N SER A 602 1.75 -27.29 -20.18
CA SER A 602 0.47 -27.78 -20.71
C SER A 602 0.25 -29.28 -20.54
N SER A 603 1.32 -30.08 -20.53
CA SER A 603 1.23 -31.55 -20.46
C SER A 603 1.29 -32.11 -19.05
N GLY A 604 1.40 -31.27 -18.03
CA GLY A 604 1.59 -31.74 -16.66
C GLY A 604 0.31 -32.32 -16.03
N ASP A 605 0.50 -33.34 -15.20
CA ASP A 605 -0.51 -33.76 -14.24
C ASP A 605 -0.54 -32.72 -13.10
N TYR A 606 -1.57 -31.87 -13.08
CA TYR A 606 -1.78 -30.79 -12.11
C TYR A 606 -3.07 -31.00 -11.32
N TYR A 607 -3.04 -30.62 -10.03
CA TYR A 607 -4.26 -30.52 -9.23
C TYR A 607 -5.28 -29.60 -9.89
N ASP A 608 -6.58 -29.87 -9.66
CA ASP A 608 -7.65 -29.05 -10.26
C ASP A 608 -7.49 -27.54 -9.97
N TYR A 609 -7.09 -27.20 -8.74
CA TYR A 609 -6.83 -25.83 -8.32
C TYR A 609 -5.96 -25.03 -9.31
N TYR A 610 -4.78 -25.53 -9.68
CA TYR A 610 -3.89 -24.78 -10.58
C TYR A 610 -4.45 -24.62 -12.00
N ARG A 611 -5.40 -25.47 -12.40
CA ARG A 611 -6.07 -25.40 -13.70
C ARG A 611 -7.24 -24.41 -13.71
N THR A 612 -7.91 -24.23 -12.58
CA THR A 612 -9.19 -23.50 -12.50
C THR A 612 -9.15 -22.25 -11.60
N CYS A 613 -8.07 -22.03 -10.85
CA CYS A 613 -7.99 -20.90 -9.92
C CYS A 613 -8.01 -19.55 -10.65
N LEU A 614 -8.59 -18.55 -9.97
CA LEU A 614 -8.72 -17.19 -10.47
C LEU A 614 -7.48 -16.31 -10.20
N TYR A 615 -6.57 -16.79 -9.35
CA TYR A 615 -5.34 -16.08 -8.99
C TYR A 615 -4.30 -16.25 -10.10
N TRP A 616 -3.94 -15.15 -10.75
CA TRP A 616 -3.09 -15.16 -11.94
C TRP A 616 -1.75 -15.86 -11.69
N GLU A 617 -1.18 -15.67 -10.51
CA GLU A 617 0.11 -16.23 -10.08
C GLU A 617 0.12 -17.76 -10.19
N ASN A 618 -0.98 -18.40 -9.80
CA ASN A 618 -1.11 -19.85 -9.71
C ASN A 618 -1.89 -20.46 -10.89
N SER A 619 -2.48 -19.63 -11.74
CA SER A 619 -3.37 -20.05 -12.82
C SER A 619 -2.57 -20.48 -14.05
N ILE A 620 -2.54 -21.79 -14.32
CA ILE A 620 -1.87 -22.35 -15.51
C ILE A 620 -2.40 -21.72 -16.79
N SER A 621 -3.72 -21.59 -16.94
CA SER A 621 -4.33 -20.99 -18.14
C SER A 621 -3.84 -19.55 -18.34
N SER A 622 -3.82 -18.75 -17.27
CA SER A 622 -3.38 -17.36 -17.33
C SER A 622 -1.89 -17.23 -17.66
N GLN A 623 -1.05 -18.11 -17.09
CA GLN A 623 0.38 -18.15 -17.39
C GLN A 623 0.65 -18.56 -18.85
N LEU A 624 -0.07 -19.57 -19.36
CA LEU A 624 0.02 -20.00 -20.75
C LEU A 624 -0.39 -18.87 -21.71
N ASP A 625 -1.48 -18.16 -21.42
CA ASP A 625 -1.95 -17.06 -22.27
C ASP A 625 -0.97 -15.88 -22.28
N TYR A 626 -0.38 -15.54 -21.13
CA TYR A 626 0.68 -14.55 -21.06
C TYR A 626 1.89 -14.94 -21.92
N ARG A 627 2.34 -16.19 -21.84
CA ARG A 627 3.45 -16.69 -22.66
C ARG A 627 3.12 -16.73 -24.15
N LYS A 628 1.90 -17.11 -24.54
CA LYS A 628 1.45 -17.07 -25.94
C LYS A 628 1.59 -15.66 -26.53
N ALA A 629 1.19 -14.64 -25.78
CA ALA A 629 1.34 -13.24 -26.22
C ALA A 629 2.81 -12.87 -26.48
N ILE A 630 3.73 -13.32 -25.62
CA ILE A 630 5.18 -13.14 -25.81
C ILE A 630 5.66 -13.86 -27.09
N ILE A 631 5.24 -15.11 -27.31
CA ILE A 631 5.60 -15.89 -28.50
C ILE A 631 5.15 -15.20 -29.79
N GLU A 632 3.95 -14.62 -29.82
CA GLU A 632 3.46 -13.90 -30.99
C GLU A 632 4.30 -12.66 -31.33
N VAL A 633 4.81 -11.96 -30.31
CA VAL A 633 5.77 -10.86 -30.53
C VAL A 633 7.11 -11.39 -31.06
N LEU A 634 7.62 -12.48 -30.48
CA LEU A 634 8.88 -13.11 -30.91
C LEU A 634 8.83 -13.56 -32.38
N LYS A 635 7.72 -14.14 -32.85
CA LYS A 635 7.54 -14.52 -34.26
C LYS A 635 7.63 -13.31 -35.20
N LYS A 636 7.00 -12.19 -34.82
CA LYS A 636 7.09 -10.93 -35.59
C LYS A 636 8.53 -10.40 -35.63
N TYR A 637 9.25 -10.55 -34.52
CA TYR A 637 10.63 -10.11 -34.38
C TYR A 637 11.59 -10.95 -35.21
N GLU A 638 11.43 -12.28 -35.18
CA GLU A 638 12.19 -13.23 -36.01
C GLU A 638 11.96 -12.97 -37.51
N ALA A 639 10.72 -12.68 -37.93
CA ALA A 639 10.37 -12.44 -39.33
C ALA A 639 10.92 -11.12 -39.91
N ASN A 640 11.14 -10.09 -39.08
CA ASN A 640 11.57 -8.76 -39.53
C ASN A 640 12.90 -8.31 -38.90
N SER A 641 13.86 -9.23 -38.73
CA SER A 641 15.09 -8.97 -37.97
C SER A 641 15.90 -7.74 -38.43
N SER A 642 15.87 -7.41 -39.73
CA SER A 642 16.51 -6.20 -40.29
C SER A 642 15.90 -4.89 -39.77
N LEU A 643 14.57 -4.84 -39.60
CA LEU A 643 13.86 -3.68 -39.04
C LEU A 643 14.19 -3.51 -37.55
N TYR A 644 14.41 -4.62 -36.84
CA TYR A 644 14.77 -4.59 -35.43
C TYR A 644 16.24 -4.25 -35.21
N LEU A 645 17.12 -4.71 -36.11
CA LEU A 645 18.52 -4.26 -36.14
C LEU A 645 18.61 -2.73 -36.25
N SER A 646 17.78 -2.10 -37.09
CA SER A 646 17.77 -0.63 -37.19
C SER A 646 17.31 0.04 -35.88
N ARG A 647 16.36 -0.56 -35.16
CA ARG A 647 15.92 -0.04 -33.84
C ARG A 647 17.04 -0.14 -32.80
N MET A 648 17.69 -1.31 -32.69
CA MET A 648 18.81 -1.49 -31.77
C MET A 648 19.98 -0.56 -32.07
N ARG A 649 20.29 -0.31 -33.36
CA ARG A 649 21.36 0.60 -33.78
C ARG A 649 21.01 2.07 -33.58
N SER A 650 19.73 2.44 -33.66
CA SER A 650 19.30 3.82 -33.49
C SER A 650 19.38 4.34 -32.06
N GLY A 651 19.67 3.49 -31.07
CA GLY A 651 19.78 3.88 -29.66
C GLY A 651 18.46 4.38 -29.04
N ASN A 652 17.36 4.41 -29.81
CA ASN A 652 16.03 4.66 -29.30
C ASN A 652 15.56 3.38 -28.58
N GLN A 653 15.78 3.37 -27.27
CA GLN A 653 15.19 2.42 -26.33
C GLN A 653 13.66 2.51 -26.34
#